data_AF-A0A9P5W7R4-F1
#
_entry.id   AF-A0A9P5W7R4-F1
#
_cell.length_a   1.000
_cell.length_b   1.000
_cell.length_c   1.000
_cell.angle_alpha   90.00
_cell.angle_beta   90.00
_cell.angle_gamma   90.00
#
_symmetry.space_group_name_H-M   'P 1'
#
loop_
_entity.id
_entity.type
_entity.pdbx_description
1 polymer ?
#
loop_
_entity_poly.entity_id
_entity_poly.type
_entity_poly.pdbx_seq_one_letter_code
_entity_poly.pdbx_strand_id
1 'polypeptide(L)'
;MGVRNRKPLHERAATDSVVSYDETGAEVESTENHGNLTQEDEEAILKLTDALPKKAKLKGRHPSLSRNPSVANYLHKVLFVSEEEAHRRKHFAPGARRRAILLLGIIIGMGLAILMMGQTKDVAYMEALSHYFHEFDLASMVPTGMIPEELIGNMSALFRPDILTEEAFHPGEELRQVYGYKPKYPVTMIPGIVSTGLESWSTTHNCSQKYFRKRMWGTTTMFKAVLLDKDCWIANMRLDSATGLDPEGVRLRAAQGLEAADYLVPGYWVWAPIIKNLAAIGYDNNNMHLASYDWRLSFANLETRDNYFSRLKSSLELSLKVTGEKHVLVAHSMGSLVLFYFFKWVESEQGGNGGPNWVKDHVHTFVNIAGPMLGVPKTLAAVLSGEVRDTAQLGVVGAYVLEKFFSRRERADLFRSWGGLSSMIPKGGNRVWGTVSSAPDDGTHDEEETLVKEKIAKNEETPSTTTKDELVDQESPSFGAMLAFAEDSDMKHHTMDESMELLSSLAGVDYNDMLARNYTVGASVTEEEMARTDKLPTSWSNPLEATLPNAPDMKIYCLYGVGKSTERSYSYNRMSDLTPQILDQRPGNVSDETGKIPNIYIDTTVHDDKLGISYGIHQGDGDGTVPLLSTGYMCVDGWKKKLYNPYGSKIITREFTHQSSPSPVDIRGGKRTADHVDILGNFQVTKDLLAIVAGRDGDGLEEQIFSKIREYSAKVNL
;
A
#
# COMPACT_ATOMS: atom_id res chain seq x y z
N MET A 1 28.50 -49.10 -3.74
CA MET A 1 28.86 -50.43 -3.19
C MET A 1 29.23 -50.26 -1.72
N GLY A 2 28.56 -51.01 -0.82
CA GLY A 2 28.86 -51.32 0.62
C GLY A 2 29.11 -50.13 1.56
N VAL A 3 28.30 -49.74 2.55
CA VAL A 3 27.58 -50.44 3.65
C VAL A 3 28.47 -51.27 4.60
N ARG A 4 28.69 -50.75 5.82
CA ARG A 4 28.47 -51.38 7.16
C ARG A 4 28.91 -50.40 8.28
N ASN A 5 28.01 -49.86 9.12
CA ASN A 5 27.45 -50.39 10.40
C ASN A 5 28.51 -50.50 11.52
N ARG A 6 28.34 -50.16 12.81
CA ARG A 6 27.29 -49.68 13.77
C ARG A 6 28.07 -49.28 15.08
N LYS A 7 27.81 -48.14 15.76
CA LYS A 7 27.05 -47.91 17.05
C LYS A 7 27.46 -48.78 18.27
N PRO A 8 27.16 -48.45 19.58
CA PRO A 8 26.61 -47.22 20.24
C PRO A 8 27.10 -46.91 21.71
N LEU A 9 26.40 -45.97 22.41
CA LEU A 9 26.14 -45.74 23.87
C LEU A 9 26.78 -44.48 24.50
N HIS A 10 25.97 -43.44 24.80
CA HIS A 10 25.40 -43.00 26.13
C HIS A 10 26.49 -42.42 27.06
N GLU A 11 26.41 -41.24 27.72
CA GLU A 11 25.31 -40.55 28.40
C GLU A 11 25.77 -39.12 28.85
N ARG A 12 24.80 -38.18 29.00
CA ARG A 12 24.70 -37.04 29.96
C ARG A 12 25.73 -35.89 30.03
N ALA A 13 25.22 -34.71 29.64
CA ALA A 13 25.18 -33.38 30.30
C ALA A 13 26.22 -32.99 31.36
N ALA A 14 26.85 -31.81 31.17
CA ALA A 14 26.89 -30.71 32.15
C ALA A 14 27.47 -29.42 31.53
N THR A 15 26.84 -28.30 31.88
CA THR A 15 27.22 -26.92 31.64
C THR A 15 28.16 -26.44 32.76
N ASP A 16 29.33 -25.90 32.43
CA ASP A 16 30.22 -25.28 33.41
C ASP A 16 29.93 -23.77 33.54
N SER A 17 29.39 -23.39 34.70
CA SER A 17 29.34 -22.02 35.22
C SER A 17 30.43 -21.86 36.29
N VAL A 18 31.25 -20.82 36.15
CA VAL A 18 32.34 -20.48 37.08
C VAL A 18 31.75 -19.86 38.36
N VAL A 19 32.10 -20.40 39.52
CA VAL A 19 31.84 -19.83 40.85
C VAL A 19 33.16 -19.81 41.64
N SER A 20 33.51 -18.66 42.23
CA SER A 20 34.65 -18.46 43.13
C SER A 20 34.20 -18.36 44.59
N TYR A 21 34.95 -18.97 45.51
CA TYR A 21 34.75 -18.94 46.97
C TYR A 21 35.80 -18.08 47.66
N ASP A 22 35.48 -17.48 48.82
CA ASP A 22 36.44 -16.80 49.70
C ASP A 22 36.62 -17.54 51.05
N GLU A 23 37.78 -17.30 51.67
CA GLU A 23 38.39 -18.01 52.79
C GLU A 23 37.67 -17.78 54.13
N THR A 24 36.49 -18.36 54.33
CA THR A 24 35.97 -18.73 55.68
C THR A 24 34.80 -19.73 55.66
N GLY A 25 34.33 -20.21 54.50
CA GLY A 25 33.48 -21.41 54.44
C GLY A 25 32.10 -21.28 55.10
N ALA A 26 31.39 -20.16 54.90
CA ALA A 26 29.98 -20.01 55.26
C ALA A 26 29.18 -19.35 54.12
N GLU A 27 28.01 -19.89 53.80
CA GLU A 27 27.06 -19.37 52.81
C GLU A 27 26.47 -18.02 53.26
N VAL A 28 26.47 -17.00 52.38
CA VAL A 28 25.78 -15.72 52.60
C VAL A 28 24.59 -15.62 51.66
N GLU A 29 23.41 -15.61 52.27
CA GLU A 29 22.10 -15.36 51.67
C GLU A 29 21.93 -13.83 51.51
N SER A 30 21.76 -13.32 50.28
CA SER A 30 21.51 -11.89 50.03
C SER A 30 20.02 -11.62 49.80
N THR A 31 19.37 -11.03 50.80
CA THR A 31 18.03 -10.45 50.73
C THR A 31 18.10 -9.03 50.16
N GLU A 32 17.37 -8.75 49.08
CA GLU A 32 17.17 -7.39 48.56
C GLU A 32 16.14 -6.64 49.43
N ASN A 33 16.51 -5.42 49.85
CA ASN A 33 15.74 -4.54 50.71
C ASN A 33 15.07 -3.45 49.85
N HIS A 34 13.74 -3.34 49.88
CA HIS A 34 13.01 -2.24 49.25
C HIS A 34 13.24 -0.93 50.03
N GLY A 35 13.77 0.09 49.36
CA GLY A 35 13.92 1.43 49.91
C GLY A 35 12.62 2.22 49.93
N ASN A 36 12.27 2.80 51.09
CA ASN A 36 11.19 3.76 51.27
C ASN A 36 11.52 5.12 50.63
N LEU A 37 10.50 5.78 50.07
CA LEU A 37 10.55 7.18 49.59
C LEU A 37 10.93 8.14 50.72
N THR A 38 11.72 9.16 50.39
CA THR A 38 12.20 10.14 51.36
C THR A 38 11.26 11.35 51.45
N GLN A 39 11.32 12.06 52.58
CA GLN A 39 10.44 13.20 52.89
C GLN A 39 10.61 14.39 51.92
N GLU A 40 11.73 14.45 51.17
CA GLU A 40 11.95 15.42 50.10
C GLU A 40 11.15 15.10 48.82
N ASP A 41 10.86 13.82 48.57
CA ASP A 41 10.09 13.37 47.40
C ASP A 41 8.59 13.72 47.55
N GLU A 42 8.06 13.69 48.77
CA GLU A 42 6.68 14.11 49.07
C GLU A 42 6.49 15.63 48.95
N GLU A 43 7.51 16.43 49.28
CA GLU A 43 7.46 17.89 49.20
C GLU A 43 7.54 18.40 47.74
N ALA A 44 8.21 17.65 46.85
CA ALA A 44 8.26 17.94 45.42
C ALA A 44 6.91 17.69 44.72
N ILE A 45 6.18 16.64 45.12
CA ILE A 45 4.86 16.31 44.57
C ILE A 45 3.79 17.34 44.98
N LEU A 46 3.90 17.90 46.20
CA LEU A 46 2.98 18.95 46.66
C LEU A 46 3.13 20.25 45.84
N LYS A 47 4.37 20.63 45.49
CA LYS A 47 4.65 21.84 44.69
C LYS A 47 4.20 21.72 43.23
N LEU A 48 4.14 20.51 42.68
CA LEU A 48 3.62 20.24 41.32
C LEU A 48 2.09 20.36 41.23
N THR A 49 1.38 20.21 42.33
CA THR A 49 -0.10 20.22 42.36
C THR A 49 -0.66 21.65 42.41
N ASP A 50 0.11 22.62 42.92
CA ASP A 50 -0.30 24.03 43.06
C ASP A 50 -0.04 24.88 41.80
N ALA A 51 0.62 24.35 40.77
CA ALA A 51 1.00 25.10 39.56
C ALA A 51 0.00 25.02 38.38
N LEU A 52 -1.17 24.39 38.56
CA LEU A 52 -2.19 24.30 37.49
C LEU A 52 -3.19 25.47 37.52
N PRO A 53 -3.40 26.22 36.42
CA PRO A 53 -4.26 27.41 36.42
C PRO A 53 -5.75 27.07 36.54
N LYS A 54 -6.45 27.83 37.41
CA LYS A 54 -7.89 27.75 37.65
C LYS A 54 -8.71 28.22 36.44
N LYS A 55 -9.68 27.37 36.04
CA LYS A 55 -10.66 27.55 34.94
C LYS A 55 -11.18 28.99 34.73
N ALA A 56 -10.94 29.54 33.54
CA ALA A 56 -11.73 30.63 32.97
C ALA A 56 -12.79 30.08 31.99
N LYS A 57 -14.01 30.63 32.07
CA LYS A 57 -15.19 30.24 31.29
C LYS A 57 -15.06 30.70 29.83
N LEU A 58 -15.27 29.80 28.87
CA LEU A 58 -15.69 30.14 27.50
C LEU A 58 -16.93 29.30 27.14
N LYS A 59 -18.02 30.02 26.82
CA LYS A 59 -19.31 29.47 26.37
C LYS A 59 -19.26 29.31 24.85
N GLY A 60 -19.59 28.12 24.36
CA GLY A 60 -19.93 27.82 22.97
C GLY A 60 -20.51 26.42 22.89
N ARG A 61 -21.75 26.27 22.42
CA ARG A 61 -22.54 25.03 22.49
C ARG A 61 -22.07 23.99 21.48
N HIS A 62 -21.78 22.77 21.95
CA HIS A 62 -21.76 21.53 21.15
C HIS A 62 -22.99 20.68 21.51
N PRO A 63 -23.76 20.13 20.54
CA PRO A 63 -24.78 19.14 20.82
C PRO A 63 -24.19 17.72 20.90
N SER A 64 -24.44 17.10 22.06
CA SER A 64 -24.65 15.67 22.33
C SER A 64 -23.69 14.60 21.79
N LEU A 65 -22.86 14.06 22.70
CA LEU A 65 -22.83 12.63 22.99
C LEU A 65 -22.55 12.45 24.49
N SER A 66 -23.42 11.70 25.16
CA SER A 66 -23.54 11.61 26.61
C SER A 66 -22.36 10.88 27.26
N ARG A 67 -21.76 11.52 28.27
CA ARG A 67 -20.85 10.89 29.23
C ARG A 67 -21.66 10.07 30.21
N ASN A 68 -21.43 8.75 30.26
CA ASN A 68 -21.83 7.91 31.40
C ASN A 68 -20.56 7.42 32.12
N PRO A 69 -20.21 7.92 33.32
CA PRO A 69 -18.95 7.58 34.00
C PRO A 69 -18.89 6.16 34.59
N SER A 70 -19.93 5.33 34.43
CA SER A 70 -19.98 4.01 35.07
C SER A 70 -19.30 2.89 34.28
N VAL A 71 -19.18 3.01 32.95
CA VAL A 71 -18.63 1.94 32.09
C VAL A 71 -17.10 1.92 32.11
N ALA A 72 -16.45 3.09 32.13
CA ALA A 72 -14.99 3.21 32.21
C ALA A 72 -14.44 2.66 33.55
N ASN A 73 -15.14 2.90 34.65
CA ASN A 73 -14.77 2.35 35.96
C ASN A 73 -15.00 0.84 36.07
N TYR A 74 -15.97 0.30 35.33
CA TYR A 74 -16.22 -1.15 35.28
C TYR A 74 -15.14 -1.87 34.43
N LEU A 75 -14.78 -1.30 33.27
CA LEU A 75 -13.72 -1.83 32.41
C LEU A 75 -12.35 -1.78 33.09
N HIS A 76 -12.06 -0.72 33.85
CA HIS A 76 -10.79 -0.62 34.60
C HIS A 76 -10.67 -1.69 35.70
N LYS A 77 -11.77 -2.03 36.38
CA LYS A 77 -11.80 -3.11 37.40
C LYS A 77 -11.73 -4.52 36.80
N VAL A 78 -12.22 -4.72 35.57
CA VAL A 78 -12.19 -6.03 34.90
C VAL A 78 -10.82 -6.30 34.25
N LEU A 79 -10.12 -5.25 33.80
CA LEU A 79 -8.84 -5.37 33.09
C LEU A 79 -7.61 -5.32 34.00
N PHE A 80 -7.69 -4.65 35.17
CA PHE A 80 -6.55 -4.51 36.08
C PHE A 80 -6.86 -5.13 37.44
N VAL A 81 -6.30 -6.31 37.69
CA VAL A 81 -6.29 -6.98 39.00
C VAL A 81 -5.16 -6.38 39.83
N SER A 82 -5.42 -5.99 41.09
CA SER A 82 -4.34 -5.52 41.99
C SER A 82 -3.40 -6.67 42.35
N GLU A 83 -2.11 -6.38 42.53
CA GLU A 83 -1.05 -7.36 42.80
C GLU A 83 -1.34 -8.27 44.01
N GLU A 84 -2.19 -7.84 44.96
CA GLU A 84 -2.56 -8.63 46.14
C GLU A 84 -3.46 -9.84 45.87
N GLU A 85 -4.19 -9.91 44.74
CA GLU A 85 -5.03 -11.08 44.39
C GLU A 85 -4.29 -12.16 43.56
N ALA A 86 -3.08 -11.87 43.08
CA ALA A 86 -2.31 -12.79 42.23
C ALA A 86 -1.78 -14.02 42.99
N HIS A 87 -1.59 -13.93 44.31
CA HIS A 87 -0.98 -15.00 45.10
C HIS A 87 -1.90 -16.18 45.47
N ARG A 88 -3.20 -16.16 45.13
CA ARG A 88 -4.17 -17.15 45.63
C ARG A 88 -4.86 -18.07 44.62
N ARG A 89 -4.46 -18.11 43.34
CA ARG A 89 -5.14 -18.98 42.35
C ARG A 89 -4.19 -19.97 41.65
N LYS A 90 -4.30 -21.23 42.06
CA LYS A 90 -3.61 -22.38 41.48
C LYS A 90 -4.02 -22.64 40.02
N HIS A 91 -3.00 -22.84 39.19
CA HIS A 91 -2.92 -23.49 37.87
C HIS A 91 -4.17 -23.49 36.96
N PHE A 92 -4.19 -22.55 36.02
CA PHE A 92 -4.76 -22.75 34.68
C PHE A 92 -3.75 -22.28 33.64
N ALA A 93 -3.53 -23.06 32.58
CA ALA A 93 -2.56 -22.74 31.52
C ALA A 93 -2.91 -21.39 30.85
N PRO A 94 -1.95 -20.45 30.70
CA PRO A 94 -2.20 -19.07 30.27
C PRO A 94 -2.85 -18.94 28.88
N GLY A 95 -2.75 -19.96 28.03
CA GLY A 95 -3.41 -20.00 26.72
C GLY A 95 -4.93 -20.22 26.76
N ALA A 96 -5.47 -20.93 27.75
CA ALA A 96 -6.90 -21.27 27.80
C ALA A 96 -7.77 -20.06 28.20
N ARG A 97 -7.25 -19.20 29.09
CA ARG A 97 -7.98 -18.01 29.58
C ARG A 97 -8.08 -16.93 28.51
N ARG A 98 -7.01 -16.70 27.73
CA ARG A 98 -7.04 -15.78 26.58
C ARG A 98 -8.00 -16.27 25.49
N ARG A 99 -8.05 -17.58 25.23
CA ARG A 99 -9.00 -18.20 24.29
C ARG A 99 -10.46 -18.04 24.72
N ALA A 100 -10.76 -18.23 26.00
CA ALA A 100 -12.11 -18.05 26.53
C ALA A 100 -12.59 -16.59 26.46
N ILE A 101 -11.70 -15.64 26.74
CA ILE A 101 -12.02 -14.19 26.67
C ILE A 101 -12.28 -13.76 25.21
N LEU A 102 -11.47 -14.25 24.26
CA LEU A 102 -11.68 -13.99 22.83
C LEU A 102 -13.03 -14.54 22.34
N LEU A 103 -13.35 -15.79 22.69
CA LEU A 103 -14.64 -16.41 22.33
C LEU A 103 -15.83 -15.66 22.92
N LEU A 104 -15.73 -15.25 24.19
CA LEU A 104 -16.78 -14.45 24.84
C LEU A 104 -16.95 -13.08 24.17
N GLY A 105 -15.85 -12.44 23.77
CA GLY A 105 -15.85 -11.18 23.03
C GLY A 105 -16.52 -11.29 21.66
N ILE A 106 -16.26 -12.38 20.92
CA ILE A 106 -16.90 -12.66 19.63
C ILE A 106 -18.41 -12.87 19.80
N ILE A 107 -18.82 -13.65 20.80
CA ILE A 107 -20.24 -13.92 21.08
C ILE A 107 -20.97 -12.64 21.49
N ILE A 108 -20.37 -11.80 22.34
CA ILE A 108 -20.96 -10.51 22.76
C ILE A 108 -21.04 -9.54 21.58
N GLY A 109 -19.99 -9.46 20.76
CA GLY A 109 -19.96 -8.62 19.55
C GLY A 109 -21.03 -9.03 18.54
N MET A 110 -21.18 -10.34 18.28
CA MET A 110 -22.25 -10.88 17.44
C MET A 110 -23.64 -10.61 18.02
N GLY A 111 -23.82 -10.79 19.34
CA GLY A 111 -25.07 -10.49 20.01
C GLY A 111 -25.46 -9.03 19.85
N LEU A 112 -24.51 -8.11 19.99
CA LEU A 112 -24.72 -6.67 19.75
C LEU A 112 -25.04 -6.36 18.28
N ALA A 113 -24.35 -7.00 17.34
CA ALA A 113 -24.60 -6.81 15.91
C ALA A 113 -26.01 -7.28 15.51
N ILE A 114 -26.46 -8.45 15.99
CA ILE A 114 -27.82 -8.97 15.75
C ILE A 114 -28.88 -8.05 16.40
N LEU A 115 -28.59 -7.51 17.58
CA LEU A 115 -29.50 -6.61 18.29
C LEU A 115 -29.61 -5.26 17.58
N MET A 116 -28.51 -4.75 17.01
CA MET A 116 -28.49 -3.56 16.14
C MET A 116 -29.24 -3.82 14.82
N MET A 117 -29.06 -4.99 14.20
CA MET A 117 -29.79 -5.42 13.00
C MET A 117 -31.31 -5.49 13.23
N GLY A 118 -31.75 -5.93 14.41
CA GLY A 118 -33.18 -5.97 14.77
C GLY A 118 -33.83 -4.60 14.96
N GLN A 119 -33.05 -3.51 15.07
CA GLN A 119 -33.56 -2.15 15.26
C GLN A 119 -33.62 -1.34 13.95
N THR A 120 -32.96 -1.78 12.88
CA THR A 120 -32.96 -1.11 11.58
C THR A 120 -34.01 -1.72 10.65
N LYS A 121 -34.97 -0.92 10.14
CA LYS A 121 -35.96 -1.36 9.13
C LYS A 121 -35.46 -1.25 7.69
N ASP A 122 -34.20 -0.89 7.49
CA ASP A 122 -33.64 -0.57 6.18
C ASP A 122 -33.01 -1.82 5.55
N VAL A 123 -33.70 -2.37 4.55
CA VAL A 123 -33.32 -3.63 3.88
C VAL A 123 -31.96 -3.49 3.18
N ALA A 124 -31.64 -2.32 2.64
CA ALA A 124 -30.35 -2.05 1.98
C ALA A 124 -29.17 -2.05 2.98
N TYR A 125 -29.42 -1.60 4.22
CA TYR A 125 -28.41 -1.61 5.27
C TYR A 125 -28.17 -3.02 5.80
N MET A 126 -29.23 -3.84 5.86
CA MET A 126 -29.16 -5.26 6.23
C MET A 126 -28.46 -6.11 5.15
N GLU A 127 -28.70 -5.80 3.87
CA GLU A 127 -28.05 -6.45 2.73
C GLU A 127 -26.57 -6.04 2.62
N ALA A 128 -26.24 -4.76 2.84
CA ALA A 128 -24.86 -4.29 2.93
C ALA A 128 -24.11 -4.91 4.12
N LEU A 129 -24.71 -4.95 5.32
CA LEU A 129 -24.13 -5.59 6.49
C LEU A 129 -23.95 -7.09 6.30
N SER A 130 -24.93 -7.78 5.72
CA SER A 130 -24.73 -9.18 5.36
C SER A 130 -23.53 -9.27 4.42
N HIS A 131 -23.40 -8.42 3.40
CA HIS A 131 -22.27 -8.40 2.46
C HIS A 131 -20.91 -8.20 3.15
N TYR A 132 -20.84 -7.32 4.16
CA TYR A 132 -19.65 -7.14 5.00
C TYR A 132 -19.31 -8.38 5.85
N PHE A 133 -20.31 -9.10 6.34
CA PHE A 133 -20.11 -10.36 7.09
C PHE A 133 -19.86 -11.56 6.16
N HIS A 134 -20.35 -11.56 4.93
CA HIS A 134 -20.12 -12.59 3.90
C HIS A 134 -18.64 -12.63 3.47
N GLU A 135 -17.93 -11.50 3.47
CA GLU A 135 -16.48 -11.46 3.25
C GLU A 135 -15.66 -11.95 4.45
N PHE A 136 -16.29 -12.01 5.63
CA PHE A 136 -15.72 -12.55 6.85
C PHE A 136 -16.03 -14.04 6.96
N ASP A 137 -15.19 -14.89 6.36
CA ASP A 137 -15.19 -16.31 6.74
C ASP A 137 -14.56 -16.46 8.15
N LEU A 138 -15.35 -16.15 9.17
CA LEU A 138 -14.97 -16.27 10.57
C LEU A 138 -14.58 -17.72 10.91
N ALA A 139 -15.18 -18.70 10.23
CA ALA A 139 -14.84 -20.12 10.39
C ALA A 139 -13.44 -20.43 9.85
N SER A 140 -13.01 -19.75 8.78
CA SER A 140 -11.62 -19.83 8.34
C SER A 140 -10.65 -19.14 9.27
N MET A 141 -11.04 -18.12 10.05
CA MET A 141 -10.13 -17.35 10.92
C MET A 141 -9.99 -17.94 12.33
N VAL A 142 -10.97 -18.74 12.75
CA VAL A 142 -11.00 -19.39 14.07
C VAL A 142 -10.37 -20.80 13.98
N PRO A 143 -9.47 -21.20 14.91
CA PRO A 143 -8.89 -22.55 14.91
C PRO A 143 -9.95 -23.66 14.95
N THR A 144 -9.70 -24.77 14.23
CA THR A 144 -10.58 -25.95 14.24
C THR A 144 -10.83 -26.44 15.66
N GLY A 145 -12.11 -26.60 16.03
CA GLY A 145 -12.57 -27.02 17.36
C GLY A 145 -13.02 -25.91 18.32
N MET A 146 -12.99 -24.64 17.93
CA MET A 146 -13.50 -23.52 18.75
C MET A 146 -14.99 -23.19 18.55
N ILE A 147 -15.60 -23.61 17.44
CA ILE A 147 -17.01 -23.38 17.11
C ILE A 147 -17.62 -24.72 16.66
N PRO A 148 -18.83 -25.11 17.14
CA PRO A 148 -19.50 -26.32 16.66
C PRO A 148 -19.69 -26.31 15.14
N GLU A 149 -19.37 -27.42 14.46
CA GLU A 149 -19.46 -27.56 12.99
C GLU A 149 -20.89 -27.29 12.46
N GLU A 150 -21.92 -27.59 13.26
CA GLU A 150 -23.32 -27.28 12.92
C GLU A 150 -23.63 -25.78 12.89
N LEU A 151 -22.97 -24.97 13.73
CA LEU A 151 -23.13 -23.51 13.73
C LEU A 151 -22.43 -22.90 12.51
N ILE A 152 -21.27 -23.43 12.14
CA ILE A 152 -20.54 -23.06 10.92
C ILE A 152 -21.39 -23.37 9.68
N GLY A 153 -21.92 -24.59 9.58
CA GLY A 153 -22.74 -25.02 8.45
C GLY A 153 -24.02 -24.21 8.26
N ASN A 154 -24.73 -23.89 9.36
CA ASN A 154 -25.94 -23.05 9.30
C ASN A 154 -25.63 -21.59 8.97
N MET A 155 -24.51 -21.05 9.43
CA MET A 155 -24.06 -19.71 9.04
C MET A 155 -23.69 -19.67 7.56
N SER A 156 -22.90 -20.63 7.06
CA SER A 156 -22.53 -20.70 5.65
C SER A 156 -23.73 -20.87 4.71
N ALA A 157 -24.80 -21.55 5.15
CA ALA A 157 -26.03 -21.74 4.37
C ALA A 157 -26.95 -20.51 4.37
N LEU A 158 -26.98 -19.73 5.46
CA LEU A 158 -27.70 -18.46 5.55
C LEU A 158 -27.05 -17.36 4.67
N PHE A 159 -25.78 -17.57 4.31
CA PHE A 159 -24.91 -16.57 3.72
C PHE A 159 -24.40 -16.92 2.30
N ARG A 160 -25.17 -17.67 1.49
CA ARG A 160 -24.88 -17.85 0.05
C ARG A 160 -25.77 -16.95 -0.81
N PRO A 161 -25.23 -15.93 -1.50
CA PRO A 161 -25.79 -15.50 -2.76
C PRO A 161 -25.21 -16.36 -3.89
N ASP A 162 -26.01 -16.65 -4.91
CA ASP A 162 -25.55 -17.22 -6.18
C ASP A 162 -24.59 -16.24 -6.88
N ILE A 163 -23.27 -16.42 -6.69
CA ILE A 163 -22.23 -15.59 -7.31
C ILE A 163 -21.98 -16.02 -8.78
N LEU A 164 -23.05 -16.06 -9.56
CA LEU A 164 -23.03 -16.14 -11.02
C LEU A 164 -24.18 -15.29 -11.56
N THR A 165 -24.19 -14.00 -11.26
CA THR A 165 -25.07 -13.07 -11.97
C THR A 165 -24.49 -12.78 -13.35
N GLU A 166 -25.35 -12.68 -14.36
CA GLU A 166 -25.03 -12.48 -15.79
C GLU A 166 -24.09 -11.27 -16.05
N GLU A 167 -23.92 -10.36 -15.09
CA GLU A 167 -23.08 -9.16 -15.24
C GLU A 167 -21.56 -9.41 -15.14
N ALA A 168 -21.10 -10.58 -14.70
CA ALA A 168 -19.68 -10.83 -14.43
C ALA A 168 -18.76 -10.81 -15.67
N PHE A 169 -19.32 -11.02 -16.87
CA PHE A 169 -18.59 -11.14 -18.14
C PHE A 169 -18.85 -9.97 -19.11
N HIS A 170 -19.54 -8.93 -18.65
CA HIS A 170 -19.71 -7.69 -19.42
C HIS A 170 -18.53 -6.73 -19.21
N PRO A 171 -18.11 -5.96 -20.24
CA PRO A 171 -18.65 -5.89 -21.61
C PRO A 171 -18.24 -7.02 -22.58
N GLY A 172 -17.39 -7.96 -22.19
CA GLY A 172 -16.78 -8.94 -23.09
C GLY A 172 -17.78 -9.81 -23.86
N GLU A 173 -18.84 -10.29 -23.20
CA GLU A 173 -19.88 -11.07 -23.87
C GLU A 173 -20.64 -10.27 -24.94
N GLU A 174 -21.01 -9.03 -24.63
CA GLU A 174 -21.67 -8.13 -25.58
C GLU A 174 -20.77 -7.88 -26.81
N LEU A 175 -19.48 -7.59 -26.57
CA LEU A 175 -18.51 -7.34 -27.64
C LEU A 175 -18.29 -8.58 -28.52
N ARG A 176 -18.28 -9.78 -27.94
CA ARG A 176 -18.21 -11.03 -28.70
C ARG A 176 -19.48 -11.27 -29.51
N GLN A 177 -20.66 -11.15 -28.89
CA GLN A 177 -21.94 -11.52 -29.51
C GLN A 177 -22.40 -10.51 -30.58
N VAL A 178 -22.33 -9.21 -30.27
CA VAL A 178 -22.85 -8.14 -31.12
C VAL A 178 -21.82 -7.72 -32.17
N TYR A 179 -20.55 -7.57 -31.76
CA TYR A 179 -19.51 -6.99 -32.60
C TYR A 179 -18.49 -8.04 -33.11
N GLY A 180 -18.59 -9.30 -32.68
CA GLY A 180 -17.73 -10.39 -33.15
C GLY A 180 -16.26 -10.27 -32.70
N TYR A 181 -16.01 -9.72 -31.51
CA TYR A 181 -14.65 -9.64 -30.95
C TYR A 181 -14.07 -11.03 -30.73
N LYS A 182 -12.78 -11.18 -31.05
CA LYS A 182 -11.99 -12.41 -30.90
C LYS A 182 -10.56 -12.06 -30.48
N PRO A 183 -9.80 -12.99 -29.89
CA PRO A 183 -8.40 -12.77 -29.55
C PRO A 183 -7.59 -12.55 -30.83
N LYS A 184 -6.72 -11.54 -30.84
CA LYS A 184 -5.78 -11.29 -31.94
C LYS A 184 -4.34 -11.29 -31.42
N TYR A 185 -4.04 -10.46 -30.43
CA TYR A 185 -2.70 -10.36 -29.86
C TYR A 185 -2.61 -11.09 -28.52
N PRO A 186 -1.56 -11.87 -28.25
CA PRO A 186 -1.34 -12.44 -26.93
C PRO A 186 -1.22 -11.34 -25.87
N VAL A 187 -1.76 -11.60 -24.67
CA VAL A 187 -1.81 -10.64 -23.57
C VAL A 187 -0.89 -11.08 -22.44
N THR A 188 -0.02 -10.18 -21.97
CA THR A 188 0.72 -10.38 -20.72
C THR A 188 0.36 -9.27 -19.74
N MET A 189 -0.09 -9.66 -18.55
CA MET A 189 -0.46 -8.75 -17.46
C MET A 189 0.68 -8.66 -16.45
N ILE A 190 1.06 -7.43 -16.08
CA ILE A 190 2.09 -7.12 -15.09
C ILE A 190 1.42 -6.47 -13.88
N PRO A 191 1.29 -7.18 -12.75
CA PRO A 191 0.61 -6.70 -11.55
C PRO A 191 1.32 -5.52 -10.87
N GLY A 192 0.60 -4.77 -10.04
CA GLY A 192 1.14 -3.69 -9.20
C GLY A 192 1.71 -4.17 -7.86
N ILE A 193 2.10 -3.22 -7.01
CA ILE A 193 2.54 -3.51 -5.63
C ILE A 193 1.43 -4.24 -4.86
N VAL A 194 1.80 -5.13 -3.94
CA VAL A 194 0.88 -5.91 -3.06
C VAL A 194 -0.20 -6.75 -3.76
N SER A 195 -0.26 -6.78 -5.08
CA SER A 195 -1.35 -7.44 -5.81
C SER A 195 -1.09 -8.91 -6.12
N THR A 196 0.16 -9.36 -6.00
CA THR A 196 0.54 -10.78 -6.16
C THR A 196 0.66 -11.46 -4.81
N GLY A 197 0.04 -12.63 -4.66
CA GLY A 197 0.19 -13.48 -3.47
C GLY A 197 1.63 -13.95 -3.27
N LEU A 198 2.11 -13.96 -2.03
CA LEU A 198 3.47 -14.43 -1.68
C LEU A 198 3.37 -15.71 -0.87
N GLU A 199 4.00 -16.77 -1.35
CA GLU A 199 4.01 -18.10 -0.75
C GLU A 199 5.34 -18.40 -0.06
N SER A 200 5.28 -18.99 1.13
CA SER A 200 6.48 -19.42 1.85
C SER A 200 7.01 -20.75 1.32
N TRP A 201 8.32 -20.77 1.09
CA TRP A 201 9.15 -21.92 0.72
C TRP A 201 10.24 -22.18 1.77
N SER A 202 10.10 -21.56 2.95
CA SER A 202 11.05 -21.67 4.06
C SER A 202 11.00 -23.08 4.66
N THR A 203 12.16 -23.71 4.85
CA THR A 203 12.28 -25.06 5.42
C THR A 203 13.12 -25.14 6.69
N THR A 204 13.98 -24.15 6.93
CA THR A 204 15.02 -24.19 7.98
C THR A 204 14.76 -23.23 9.13
N HIS A 205 14.09 -22.09 8.88
CA HIS A 205 13.80 -21.13 9.92
C HIS A 205 12.63 -21.62 10.82
N ASN A 206 12.91 -21.81 12.11
CA ASN A 206 12.01 -22.48 13.08
C ASN A 206 10.58 -21.92 13.10
N CYS A 207 10.42 -20.61 12.99
CA CYS A 207 9.08 -20.02 12.97
C CYS A 207 8.40 -20.09 11.58
N SER A 208 9.17 -20.10 10.49
CA SER A 208 8.65 -20.05 9.11
C SER A 208 8.26 -21.42 8.55
N GLN A 209 8.85 -22.51 9.07
CA GLN A 209 8.63 -23.87 8.57
C GLN A 209 7.15 -24.29 8.62
N LYS A 210 6.40 -23.85 9.65
CA LYS A 210 4.94 -24.14 9.78
C LYS A 210 4.08 -23.49 8.70
N TYR A 211 4.65 -22.55 7.95
CA TYR A 211 4.01 -21.86 6.83
C TYR A 211 4.49 -22.35 5.46
N PHE A 212 5.27 -23.42 5.38
CA PHE A 212 5.69 -24.00 4.10
C PHE A 212 4.48 -24.22 3.17
N ARG A 213 4.59 -23.70 1.94
CA ARG A 213 3.56 -23.71 0.88
C ARG A 213 2.25 -23.02 1.27
N LYS A 214 2.29 -22.13 2.26
CA LYS A 214 1.16 -21.25 2.60
C LYS A 214 1.45 -19.83 2.14
N ARG A 215 0.40 -19.15 1.68
CA ARG A 215 0.45 -17.76 1.24
C ARG A 215 0.54 -16.83 2.47
N MET A 216 1.73 -16.28 2.69
CA MET A 216 2.03 -15.28 3.73
C MET A 216 1.49 -13.89 3.37
N TRP A 217 1.17 -13.68 2.10
CA TRP A 217 0.44 -12.53 1.58
C TRP A 217 -0.69 -12.98 0.66
N GLY A 218 -1.88 -12.39 0.80
CA GLY A 218 -3.02 -12.67 -0.09
C GLY A 218 -3.80 -13.96 0.21
N THR A 219 -3.89 -14.39 1.48
CA THR A 219 -4.91 -15.37 1.92
C THR A 219 -5.29 -15.17 3.38
N THR A 220 -6.31 -15.88 3.85
CA THR A 220 -6.65 -15.99 5.28
C THR A 220 -5.49 -16.47 6.16
N THR A 221 -4.50 -17.15 5.59
CA THR A 221 -3.27 -17.52 6.32
C THR A 221 -2.46 -16.30 6.75
N MET A 222 -2.43 -15.24 5.94
CA MET A 222 -1.79 -13.97 6.30
C MET A 222 -2.38 -13.41 7.59
N PHE A 223 -3.71 -13.28 7.67
CA PHE A 223 -4.38 -12.76 8.88
C PHE A 223 -4.11 -13.62 10.10
N LYS A 224 -4.17 -14.96 9.96
CA LYS A 224 -3.79 -15.87 11.06
C LYS A 224 -2.36 -15.65 11.52
N ALA A 225 -1.42 -15.52 10.59
CA ALA A 225 -0.02 -15.30 10.92
C ALA A 225 0.19 -13.95 11.61
N VAL A 226 -0.42 -12.87 11.12
CA VAL A 226 -0.33 -11.56 11.76
C VAL A 226 -0.93 -11.56 13.17
N LEU A 227 -2.07 -12.21 13.37
CA LEU A 227 -2.78 -12.24 14.66
C LEU A 227 -2.12 -13.14 15.70
N LEU A 228 -1.64 -14.32 15.29
CA LEU A 228 -1.16 -15.36 16.20
C LEU A 228 0.36 -15.39 16.32
N ASP A 229 1.08 -14.89 15.32
CA ASP A 229 2.52 -15.08 15.12
C ASP A 229 3.17 -13.85 14.44
N LYS A 230 2.84 -12.64 14.92
CA LYS A 230 3.28 -11.36 14.34
C LYS A 230 4.77 -11.32 13.99
N ASP A 231 5.64 -11.66 14.94
CA ASP A 231 7.10 -11.60 14.74
C ASP A 231 7.58 -12.55 13.64
N CYS A 232 6.94 -13.72 13.52
CA CYS A 232 7.21 -14.66 12.45
C CYS A 232 6.78 -14.08 11.09
N TRP A 233 5.62 -13.44 11.03
CA TRP A 233 5.16 -12.81 9.79
C TRP A 233 6.11 -11.68 9.36
N ILE A 234 6.54 -10.82 10.29
CA ILE A 234 7.56 -9.77 10.04
C ILE A 234 8.84 -10.40 9.53
N ALA A 235 9.37 -11.43 10.20
CA ALA A 235 10.61 -12.09 9.81
C ALA A 235 10.55 -12.68 8.39
N ASN A 236 9.37 -13.15 7.94
CA ASN A 236 9.22 -13.65 6.57
C ASN A 236 9.07 -12.51 5.55
N MET A 237 8.37 -11.43 5.92
CA MET A 237 8.05 -10.34 5.01
C MET A 237 9.16 -9.29 4.88
N ARG A 238 10.02 -9.16 5.90
CA ARG A 238 11.19 -8.28 5.89
C ARG A 238 12.26 -8.83 4.95
N LEU A 239 12.87 -7.94 4.19
CA LEU A 239 14.08 -8.23 3.41
C LEU A 239 15.32 -7.87 4.24
N ASP A 240 16.43 -8.52 3.93
CA ASP A 240 17.74 -8.19 4.47
C ASP A 240 18.14 -6.78 4.03
N SER A 241 18.54 -5.92 4.98
CA SER A 241 18.76 -4.49 4.71
C SER A 241 20.00 -4.22 3.85
N ALA A 242 21.02 -5.08 3.96
CA ALA A 242 22.28 -4.93 3.22
C ALA A 242 22.15 -5.39 1.75
N THR A 243 21.52 -6.55 1.54
CA THR A 243 21.40 -7.21 0.22
C THR A 243 20.09 -6.90 -0.50
N GLY A 244 19.02 -6.57 0.22
CA GLY A 244 17.67 -6.41 -0.33
C GLY A 244 17.06 -7.73 -0.79
N LEU A 245 17.52 -8.87 -0.27
CA LEU A 245 17.04 -10.23 -0.58
C LEU A 245 16.36 -10.87 0.64
N ASP A 246 15.89 -12.11 0.49
CA ASP A 246 15.29 -12.84 1.63
C ASP A 246 16.37 -13.10 2.71
N PRO A 247 16.06 -12.91 4.01
CA PRO A 247 16.96 -13.25 5.11
C PRO A 247 17.33 -14.73 5.17
N GLU A 248 18.41 -15.07 5.86
CA GLU A 248 18.85 -16.46 5.98
C GLU A 248 17.77 -17.37 6.58
N GLY A 249 17.49 -18.49 5.89
CA GLY A 249 16.47 -19.46 6.28
C GLY A 249 15.02 -19.08 5.96
N VAL A 250 14.79 -17.86 5.47
CA VAL A 250 13.51 -17.39 4.93
C VAL A 250 13.53 -17.51 3.41
N ARG A 251 12.42 -17.97 2.83
CA ARG A 251 12.25 -18.01 1.38
C ARG A 251 10.79 -17.72 1.04
N LEU A 252 10.52 -16.55 0.47
CA LEU A 252 9.19 -16.20 -0.05
C LEU A 252 9.23 -16.11 -1.57
N ARG A 253 8.23 -16.67 -2.25
CA ARG A 253 8.14 -16.63 -3.72
C ARG A 253 6.76 -16.15 -4.15
N ALA A 254 6.71 -15.43 -5.26
CA ALA A 254 5.46 -15.06 -5.89
C ALA A 254 4.66 -16.30 -6.28
N ALA A 255 3.38 -16.32 -5.92
CA ALA A 255 2.43 -17.28 -6.48
C ALA A 255 2.43 -17.19 -8.01
N GLN A 256 2.12 -18.28 -8.69
CA GLN A 256 2.23 -18.40 -10.14
C GLN A 256 0.86 -18.64 -10.79
N GLY A 257 0.74 -18.31 -12.08
CA GLY A 257 -0.50 -18.44 -12.84
C GLY A 257 -1.50 -17.31 -12.57
N LEU A 258 -2.67 -17.36 -13.21
CA LEU A 258 -3.69 -16.31 -13.10
C LEU A 258 -4.25 -16.15 -11.68
N GLU A 259 -4.31 -17.24 -10.91
CA GLU A 259 -4.75 -17.27 -9.50
C GLU A 259 -3.80 -16.54 -8.52
N ALA A 260 -2.69 -15.99 -9.03
CA ALA A 260 -1.73 -15.25 -8.24
C ALA A 260 -2.19 -13.81 -7.93
N ALA A 261 -3.05 -13.24 -8.78
CA ALA A 261 -3.53 -11.85 -8.66
C ALA A 261 -4.99 -11.65 -9.11
N ASP A 262 -5.77 -12.70 -9.33
CA ASP A 262 -7.20 -12.59 -9.62
C ASP A 262 -7.97 -12.01 -8.42
N TYR A 263 -7.79 -12.64 -7.26
CA TYR A 263 -8.34 -12.27 -5.97
C TYR A 263 -7.21 -12.24 -4.94
N LEU A 264 -7.03 -11.09 -4.28
CA LEU A 264 -6.04 -10.98 -3.21
C LEU A 264 -6.48 -11.76 -1.97
N VAL A 265 -7.76 -11.72 -1.63
CA VAL A 265 -8.41 -12.56 -0.61
C VAL A 265 -9.81 -12.91 -1.10
N PRO A 266 -10.47 -13.97 -0.60
CA PRO A 266 -11.85 -14.26 -0.98
C PRO A 266 -12.73 -12.99 -0.84
N GLY A 267 -13.48 -12.65 -1.90
CA GLY A 267 -14.30 -11.43 -1.98
C GLY A 267 -13.58 -10.20 -2.57
N TYR A 268 -12.25 -10.09 -2.38
CA TYR A 268 -11.47 -8.95 -2.85
C TYR A 268 -10.80 -9.23 -4.20
N TRP A 269 -11.43 -8.79 -5.30
CA TRP A 269 -10.89 -8.93 -6.64
C TRP A 269 -9.83 -7.87 -6.97
N VAL A 270 -8.83 -8.24 -7.79
CA VAL A 270 -7.86 -7.32 -8.39
C VAL A 270 -7.91 -7.45 -9.92
N TRP A 271 -7.36 -8.51 -10.49
CA TRP A 271 -7.38 -8.74 -11.94
C TRP A 271 -8.58 -9.54 -12.44
N ALA A 272 -9.40 -10.10 -11.55
CA ALA A 272 -10.50 -10.98 -11.94
C ALA A 272 -11.46 -10.37 -12.99
N PRO A 273 -11.88 -9.08 -12.92
CA PRO A 273 -12.75 -8.50 -13.94
C PRO A 273 -12.13 -8.48 -15.35
N ILE A 274 -10.84 -8.12 -15.45
CA ILE A 274 -10.10 -8.11 -16.70
C ILE A 274 -9.97 -9.53 -17.26
N ILE A 275 -9.57 -10.49 -16.42
CA ILE A 275 -9.39 -11.90 -16.81
C ILE A 275 -10.70 -12.49 -17.32
N LYS A 276 -11.82 -12.27 -16.61
CA LYS A 276 -13.15 -12.75 -17.02
C LYS A 276 -13.57 -12.18 -18.37
N ASN A 277 -13.37 -10.88 -18.57
CA ASN A 277 -13.74 -10.21 -19.82
C ASN A 277 -12.86 -10.62 -21.01
N LEU A 278 -11.57 -10.87 -20.79
CA LEU A 278 -10.69 -11.46 -21.80
C LEU A 278 -11.16 -12.88 -22.14
N ALA A 279 -11.49 -13.70 -21.14
CA ALA A 279 -12.02 -15.04 -21.35
C ALA A 279 -13.35 -15.02 -22.12
N ALA A 280 -14.21 -14.02 -21.87
CA ALA A 280 -15.50 -13.86 -22.55
C ALA A 280 -15.36 -13.67 -24.07
N ILE A 281 -14.25 -13.10 -24.56
CA ILE A 281 -13.96 -12.98 -25.99
C ILE A 281 -13.10 -14.13 -26.54
N GLY A 282 -12.67 -15.09 -25.70
CA GLY A 282 -11.99 -16.31 -26.09
C GLY A 282 -10.51 -16.43 -25.67
N TYR A 283 -10.02 -15.60 -24.76
CA TYR A 283 -8.68 -15.79 -24.18
C TYR A 283 -8.68 -16.95 -23.15
N ASP A 284 -7.55 -17.61 -23.02
CA ASP A 284 -7.30 -18.68 -22.06
C ASP A 284 -5.82 -18.69 -21.62
N ASN A 285 -5.39 -19.70 -20.86
CA ASN A 285 -4.01 -19.82 -20.39
C ASN A 285 -2.95 -19.94 -21.50
N ASN A 286 -3.33 -20.19 -22.76
CA ASN A 286 -2.39 -20.34 -23.87
C ASN A 286 -2.02 -18.99 -24.51
N ASN A 287 -2.90 -18.00 -24.45
CA ASN A 287 -2.72 -16.67 -25.04
C ASN A 287 -2.83 -15.52 -24.03
N MET A 288 -3.05 -15.84 -22.75
CA MET A 288 -3.06 -14.91 -21.63
C MET A 288 -2.06 -15.35 -20.56
N HIS A 289 -1.16 -14.45 -20.18
CA HIS A 289 -0.14 -14.69 -19.17
C HIS A 289 -0.19 -13.62 -18.07
N LEU A 290 -0.08 -14.03 -16.80
CA LEU A 290 0.13 -13.11 -15.68
C LEU A 290 1.59 -13.24 -15.22
N ALA A 291 2.39 -12.21 -15.48
CA ALA A 291 3.80 -12.13 -15.11
C ALA A 291 3.95 -11.70 -13.65
N SER A 292 3.50 -12.56 -12.75
CA SER A 292 3.57 -12.41 -11.28
C SER A 292 5.01 -12.32 -10.77
N TYR A 293 5.24 -11.45 -9.77
CA TYR A 293 6.56 -11.21 -9.18
C TYR A 293 6.46 -10.81 -7.70
N ASP A 294 7.60 -10.85 -7.01
CA ASP A 294 7.70 -10.41 -5.63
C ASP A 294 7.90 -8.90 -5.56
N TRP A 295 6.79 -8.19 -5.37
CA TRP A 295 6.71 -6.73 -5.32
C TRP A 295 7.52 -6.08 -4.18
N ARG A 296 8.09 -6.86 -3.25
CA ARG A 296 8.97 -6.33 -2.19
C ARG A 296 10.38 -6.03 -2.72
N LEU A 297 10.85 -6.77 -3.71
CA LEU A 297 12.21 -6.67 -4.21
C LEU A 297 12.43 -5.41 -5.03
N SER A 298 13.68 -4.93 -5.04
CA SER A 298 14.08 -3.95 -6.05
C SER A 298 14.07 -4.57 -7.44
N PHE A 299 13.95 -3.75 -8.48
CA PHE A 299 13.84 -4.26 -9.85
C PHE A 299 15.09 -5.04 -10.28
N ALA A 300 16.29 -4.58 -9.90
CA ALA A 300 17.52 -5.35 -10.14
C ALA A 300 17.53 -6.71 -9.40
N ASN A 301 16.97 -6.76 -8.18
CA ASN A 301 16.87 -7.99 -7.41
C ASN A 301 15.81 -8.96 -7.92
N LEU A 302 14.80 -8.48 -8.67
CA LEU A 302 13.85 -9.37 -9.37
C LEU A 302 14.58 -10.28 -10.36
N GLU A 303 15.57 -9.75 -11.08
CA GLU A 303 16.41 -10.56 -11.96
C GLU A 303 17.39 -11.41 -11.16
N THR A 304 18.12 -10.80 -10.23
CA THR A 304 19.18 -11.49 -9.47
C THR A 304 18.65 -12.71 -8.69
N ARG A 305 17.46 -12.58 -8.06
CA ARG A 305 16.89 -13.65 -7.24
C ARG A 305 16.06 -14.65 -8.05
N ASP A 306 15.19 -14.14 -8.92
CA ASP A 306 14.12 -14.93 -9.52
C ASP A 306 14.27 -15.11 -11.04
N ASN A 307 15.25 -14.46 -11.67
CA ASN A 307 15.43 -14.36 -13.12
C ASN A 307 14.14 -13.87 -13.80
N TYR A 308 13.43 -12.93 -13.15
CA TYR A 308 12.09 -12.52 -13.56
C TYR A 308 12.07 -11.95 -14.99
N PHE A 309 12.99 -11.06 -15.33
CA PHE A 309 13.02 -10.43 -16.65
C PHE A 309 13.51 -11.39 -17.73
N SER A 310 14.47 -12.26 -17.41
CA SER A 310 14.89 -13.34 -18.31
C SER A 310 13.73 -14.29 -18.64
N ARG A 311 12.90 -14.62 -17.65
CA ARG A 311 11.71 -15.47 -17.83
C ARG A 311 10.62 -14.74 -18.63
N LEU A 312 10.38 -13.47 -18.34
CA LEU A 312 9.44 -12.63 -19.09
C LEU A 312 9.86 -12.54 -20.57
N LYS A 313 11.12 -12.18 -20.85
CA LYS A 313 11.70 -12.15 -22.19
C LYS A 313 11.48 -13.48 -22.93
N SER A 314 11.85 -14.59 -22.29
CA SER A 314 11.70 -15.93 -22.89
C SER A 314 10.25 -16.29 -23.19
N SER A 315 9.32 -15.90 -22.31
CA SER A 315 7.88 -16.13 -22.50
C SER A 315 7.35 -15.37 -23.71
N LEU A 316 7.75 -14.10 -23.87
CA LEU A 316 7.33 -13.25 -24.98
C LEU A 316 7.91 -13.75 -26.32
N GLU A 317 9.18 -14.17 -26.34
CA GLU A 317 9.81 -14.78 -27.53
C GLU A 317 9.15 -16.10 -27.93
N LEU A 318 8.83 -16.96 -26.96
CA LEU A 318 8.15 -18.22 -27.21
C LEU A 318 6.76 -17.98 -27.77
N SER A 319 5.99 -17.10 -27.14
CA SER A 319 4.62 -16.81 -27.57
C SER A 319 4.59 -16.17 -28.97
N LEU A 320 5.55 -15.31 -29.33
CA LEU A 320 5.67 -14.80 -30.69
C LEU A 320 5.92 -15.92 -31.71
N LYS A 321 6.79 -16.90 -31.38
CA LYS A 321 7.05 -18.07 -32.25
C LYS A 321 5.83 -18.98 -32.41
N VAL A 322 4.99 -19.09 -31.39
CA VAL A 322 3.81 -19.97 -31.39
C VAL A 322 2.63 -19.30 -32.09
N THR A 323 2.39 -18.02 -31.83
CA THR A 323 1.20 -17.29 -32.29
C THR A 323 1.44 -16.52 -33.58
N GLY A 324 2.70 -16.16 -33.89
CA GLY A 324 3.06 -15.28 -35.00
C GLY A 324 2.75 -13.80 -34.74
N GLU A 325 2.25 -13.45 -33.55
CA GLU A 325 1.75 -12.11 -33.22
C GLU A 325 2.56 -11.47 -32.07
N LYS A 326 2.74 -10.15 -32.16
CA LYS A 326 3.37 -9.35 -31.11
C LYS A 326 2.45 -9.21 -29.90
N HIS A 327 3.03 -8.93 -28.74
CA HIS A 327 2.30 -8.92 -27.47
C HIS A 327 1.67 -7.57 -27.14
N VAL A 328 0.49 -7.63 -26.52
CA VAL A 328 -0.06 -6.53 -25.74
C VAL A 328 0.36 -6.71 -24.29
N LEU A 329 1.16 -5.78 -23.78
CA LEU A 329 1.63 -5.77 -22.40
C LEU A 329 0.75 -4.81 -21.60
N VAL A 330 0.02 -5.35 -20.61
CA VAL A 330 -0.90 -4.60 -19.77
C VAL A 330 -0.30 -4.51 -18.38
N ALA A 331 0.03 -3.30 -17.95
CA ALA A 331 0.61 -3.09 -16.63
C ALA A 331 -0.31 -2.21 -15.78
N HIS A 332 -0.39 -2.51 -14.48
CA HIS A 332 -1.16 -1.73 -13.52
C HIS A 332 -0.26 -1.19 -12.42
N SER A 333 -0.46 0.07 -12.05
CA SER A 333 0.22 0.70 -10.90
C SER A 333 1.75 0.53 -11.01
N MET A 334 2.43 0.09 -9.94
CA MET A 334 3.87 -0.18 -9.94
C MET A 334 4.34 -1.12 -11.07
N GLY A 335 3.47 -2.00 -11.57
CA GLY A 335 3.77 -2.88 -12.70
C GLY A 335 4.16 -2.10 -13.96
N SER A 336 3.65 -0.88 -14.13
CA SER A 336 4.03 -0.02 -15.25
C SER A 336 5.48 0.47 -15.13
N LEU A 337 5.99 0.70 -13.91
CA LEU A 337 7.41 1.01 -13.68
C LEU A 337 8.29 -0.23 -13.90
N VAL A 338 7.83 -1.41 -13.49
CA VAL A 338 8.52 -2.69 -13.76
C VAL A 338 8.63 -2.94 -15.26
N LEU A 339 7.55 -2.69 -16.01
CA LEU A 339 7.54 -2.86 -17.46
C LEU A 339 8.43 -1.81 -18.16
N PHE A 340 8.41 -0.56 -17.69
CA PHE A 340 9.32 0.47 -18.20
C PHE A 340 10.80 0.09 -17.98
N TYR A 341 11.13 -0.41 -16.78
CA TYR A 341 12.45 -0.96 -16.48
C TYR A 341 12.81 -2.12 -17.41
N PHE A 342 11.87 -3.04 -17.65
CA PHE A 342 12.07 -4.19 -18.54
C PHE A 342 12.45 -3.78 -19.96
N PHE A 343 11.86 -2.71 -20.51
CA PHE A 343 12.21 -2.23 -21.85
C PHE A 343 13.69 -1.83 -21.95
N LYS A 344 14.22 -1.12 -20.96
CA LYS A 344 15.65 -0.78 -20.94
C LYS A 344 16.53 -1.98 -20.65
N TRP A 345 16.10 -2.81 -19.70
CA TRP A 345 16.82 -4.03 -19.34
C TRP A 345 16.99 -4.95 -20.54
N VAL A 346 15.94 -5.17 -21.34
CA VAL A 346 15.99 -6.13 -22.46
C VAL A 346 16.85 -5.63 -23.63
N GLU A 347 16.90 -4.32 -23.87
CA GLU A 347 17.75 -3.72 -24.90
C GLU A 347 19.23 -3.67 -24.50
N SER A 348 19.53 -3.56 -23.20
CA SER A 348 20.87 -3.35 -22.67
C SER A 348 21.73 -4.62 -22.65
N GLU A 349 23.03 -4.46 -22.96
CA GLU A 349 24.05 -5.50 -22.80
C GLU A 349 24.26 -5.91 -21.34
N GLN A 350 23.98 -5.01 -20.38
CA GLN A 350 24.05 -5.30 -18.94
C GLN A 350 22.82 -6.09 -18.44
N GLY A 351 21.78 -6.22 -19.25
CA GLY A 351 20.55 -6.91 -18.92
C GLY A 351 20.26 -8.07 -19.87
N GLY A 352 19.14 -8.00 -20.57
CA GLY A 352 18.63 -9.08 -21.40
C GLY A 352 19.37 -9.27 -22.72
N ASN A 353 20.21 -8.32 -23.15
CA ASN A 353 20.99 -8.40 -24.39
C ASN A 353 20.15 -8.86 -25.61
N GLY A 354 18.92 -8.34 -25.72
CA GLY A 354 18.01 -8.58 -26.83
C GLY A 354 18.31 -7.73 -28.06
N GLY A 355 19.14 -6.69 -27.90
CA GLY A 355 19.45 -5.71 -28.93
C GLY A 355 18.40 -4.61 -29.05
N PRO A 356 18.70 -3.54 -29.80
CA PRO A 356 17.90 -2.31 -29.85
C PRO A 356 16.57 -2.46 -30.59
N ASN A 357 16.31 -3.59 -31.26
CA ASN A 357 15.04 -3.81 -31.96
C ASN A 357 14.13 -4.79 -31.21
N TRP A 358 14.56 -5.32 -30.06
CA TRP A 358 13.83 -6.38 -29.38
C TRP A 358 12.39 -5.95 -29.05
N VAL A 359 12.21 -4.75 -28.49
CA VAL A 359 10.87 -4.23 -28.15
C VAL A 359 10.03 -4.03 -29.41
N LYS A 360 10.61 -3.42 -30.46
CA LYS A 360 9.95 -3.28 -31.76
C LYS A 360 9.45 -4.61 -32.31
N ASP A 361 10.24 -5.67 -32.18
CA ASP A 361 9.96 -6.95 -32.81
C ASP A 361 8.96 -7.81 -32.01
N HIS A 362 8.86 -7.61 -30.69
CA HIS A 362 8.06 -8.47 -29.79
C HIS A 362 6.83 -7.79 -29.18
N VAL A 363 6.81 -6.46 -29.09
CA VAL A 363 5.75 -5.70 -28.39
C VAL A 363 4.92 -4.91 -29.40
N HIS A 364 3.61 -5.13 -29.36
CA HIS A 364 2.64 -4.39 -30.17
C HIS A 364 2.17 -3.12 -29.44
N THR A 365 1.74 -3.30 -28.20
CA THR A 365 1.13 -2.23 -27.40
C THR A 365 1.57 -2.33 -25.95
N PHE A 366 1.86 -1.18 -25.35
CA PHE A 366 1.94 -1.01 -23.90
C PHE A 366 0.65 -0.34 -23.39
N VAL A 367 -0.14 -1.05 -22.60
CA VAL A 367 -1.31 -0.51 -21.90
C VAL A 367 -0.90 -0.19 -20.47
N ASN A 368 -0.73 1.08 -20.17
CA ASN A 368 -0.40 1.62 -18.85
C ASN A 368 -1.69 1.97 -18.10
N ILE A 369 -2.12 1.14 -17.15
CA ILE A 369 -3.31 1.39 -16.32
C ILE A 369 -2.87 1.99 -14.98
N ALA A 370 -3.22 3.26 -14.75
CA ALA A 370 -2.95 3.96 -13.49
C ALA A 370 -1.48 3.88 -13.02
N GLY A 371 -0.51 3.90 -13.94
CA GLY A 371 0.90 3.78 -13.59
C GLY A 371 1.45 5.07 -12.96
N PRO A 372 2.07 5.02 -11.77
CA PRO A 372 2.66 6.19 -11.11
C PRO A 372 4.03 6.52 -11.72
N MET A 373 4.03 7.02 -12.96
CA MET A 373 5.25 7.25 -13.73
C MET A 373 6.23 8.17 -12.99
N LEU A 374 5.74 9.16 -12.25
CA LEU A 374 6.57 10.06 -11.45
C LEU A 374 6.60 9.70 -9.95
N GLY A 375 6.09 8.55 -9.53
CA GLY A 375 6.03 8.13 -8.12
C GLY A 375 4.82 8.69 -7.35
N VAL A 376 4.72 8.40 -6.07
CA VAL A 376 3.59 8.81 -5.22
C VAL A 376 4.09 9.40 -3.89
N PRO A 377 3.57 10.56 -3.45
CA PRO A 377 3.90 11.15 -2.15
C PRO A 377 3.68 10.19 -0.97
N LYS A 378 2.67 9.31 -1.08
CA LYS A 378 2.37 8.25 -0.11
C LYS A 378 3.58 7.35 0.20
N THR A 379 4.43 7.07 -0.79
CA THR A 379 5.64 6.27 -0.58
C THR A 379 6.62 6.99 0.35
N LEU A 380 6.78 8.31 0.21
CA LEU A 380 7.64 9.11 1.08
C LEU A 380 7.17 9.03 2.53
N ALA A 381 5.88 9.26 2.80
CA ALA A 381 5.33 9.15 4.15
C ALA A 381 5.48 7.74 4.74
N ALA A 382 5.27 6.71 3.92
CA ALA A 382 5.44 5.31 4.33
C ALA A 382 6.87 5.02 4.81
N VAL A 383 7.90 5.37 4.03
CA VAL A 383 9.30 5.08 4.39
C VAL A 383 9.86 6.06 5.44
N LEU A 384 9.29 7.26 5.55
CA LEU A 384 9.72 8.28 6.50
C LEU A 384 9.18 8.01 7.91
N SER A 385 7.85 7.90 8.08
CA SER A 385 7.18 7.79 9.39
C SER A 385 6.36 6.51 9.57
N GLY A 386 6.26 5.64 8.57
CA GLY A 386 5.48 4.40 8.65
C GLY A 386 3.97 4.61 8.58
N GLU A 387 3.53 5.76 8.05
CA GLU A 387 2.13 6.15 7.95
C GLU A 387 1.62 5.94 6.52
N VAL A 388 0.48 5.24 6.38
CA VAL A 388 -0.16 4.86 5.11
C VAL A 388 -1.67 5.01 5.23
N ARG A 389 -2.12 6.25 5.44
CA ARG A 389 -3.48 6.54 5.92
C ARG A 389 -4.57 6.14 4.93
N ASP A 390 -4.41 6.38 3.63
CA ASP A 390 -5.36 5.88 2.63
C ASP A 390 -4.99 4.46 2.15
N THR A 391 -5.03 3.51 3.08
CA THR A 391 -5.11 2.08 2.77
C THR A 391 -6.54 1.56 2.82
N ALA A 392 -7.52 2.40 2.43
CA ALA A 392 -8.89 1.96 2.14
C ALA A 392 -8.95 0.76 1.18
N GLN A 393 -7.87 0.50 0.44
CA GLN A 393 -7.76 -0.59 -0.51
C GLN A 393 -7.15 -1.89 0.03
N LEU A 394 -6.69 -2.02 1.27
CA LEU A 394 -6.35 -3.34 1.83
C LEU A 394 -7.59 -4.10 2.35
N GLY A 395 -8.78 -3.63 1.95
CA GLY A 395 -9.99 -3.78 2.74
C GLY A 395 -9.82 -3.01 4.04
N VAL A 396 -10.90 -2.41 4.54
CA VAL A 396 -10.92 -1.72 5.84
C VAL A 396 -10.25 -2.57 6.94
N VAL A 397 -10.29 -3.91 6.81
CA VAL A 397 -9.65 -4.89 7.69
C VAL A 397 -8.14 -4.97 7.55
N GLY A 398 -7.55 -4.97 6.35
CA GLY A 398 -6.10 -5.13 6.17
C GLY A 398 -5.30 -3.90 6.61
N ALA A 399 -5.82 -2.70 6.29
CA ALA A 399 -5.32 -1.44 6.82
C ALA A 399 -5.46 -1.38 8.35
N TYR A 400 -6.64 -1.70 8.88
CA TYR A 400 -6.89 -1.73 10.31
C TYR A 400 -6.00 -2.75 11.04
N VAL A 401 -5.75 -3.92 10.44
CA VAL A 401 -4.84 -4.92 11.00
C VAL A 401 -3.39 -4.41 10.98
N LEU A 402 -2.92 -3.78 9.92
CA LEU A 402 -1.56 -3.23 9.89
C LEU A 402 -1.40 -2.00 10.81
N GLU A 403 -2.41 -1.15 10.91
CA GLU A 403 -2.39 0.06 11.75
C GLU A 403 -2.55 -0.24 13.24
N LYS A 404 -3.34 -1.24 13.62
CA LYS A 404 -3.59 -1.59 15.03
C LYS A 404 -2.60 -2.60 15.60
N PHE A 405 -2.02 -3.48 14.78
CA PHE A 405 -1.14 -4.55 15.27
C PHE A 405 0.35 -4.21 15.16
N PHE A 406 0.71 -3.21 14.37
CA PHE A 406 2.09 -2.74 14.22
C PHE A 406 2.20 -1.30 14.70
N SER A 407 3.31 -0.98 15.36
CA SER A 407 3.70 0.40 15.61
C SER A 407 4.09 1.09 14.30
N ARG A 408 4.08 2.43 14.29
CA ARG A 408 4.61 3.22 13.17
C ARG A 408 6.06 2.83 12.84
N ARG A 409 6.86 2.57 13.88
CA ARG A 409 8.27 2.19 13.76
C ARG A 409 8.45 0.86 13.04
N GLU A 410 7.74 -0.19 13.48
CA GLU A 410 7.80 -1.50 12.83
C GLU A 410 7.38 -1.44 11.36
N ARG A 411 6.40 -0.60 11.03
CA ARG A 411 5.99 -0.37 9.64
C ARG A 411 7.07 0.34 8.84
N ALA A 412 7.64 1.43 9.38
CA ALA A 412 8.70 2.18 8.70
C ALA A 412 9.91 1.27 8.41
N ASP A 413 10.34 0.46 9.37
CA ASP A 413 11.47 -0.46 9.20
C ASP A 413 11.17 -1.55 8.16
N LEU A 414 9.94 -2.08 8.17
CA LEU A 414 9.51 -3.05 7.16
C LEU A 414 9.47 -2.41 5.76
N PHE A 415 8.90 -1.22 5.64
CA PHE A 415 8.78 -0.48 4.38
C PHE A 415 10.15 -0.06 3.82
N ARG A 416 11.10 0.31 4.68
CA ARG A 416 12.49 0.57 4.28
C ARG A 416 13.19 -0.68 3.76
N SER A 417 12.82 -1.87 4.23
CA SER A 417 13.35 -3.12 3.66
C SER A 417 12.82 -3.43 2.26
N TRP A 418 11.67 -2.88 1.87
CA TRP A 418 11.03 -3.17 0.58
C TRP A 418 11.54 -2.25 -0.53
N GLY A 419 12.56 -2.73 -1.25
CA GLY A 419 13.11 -2.03 -2.42
C GLY A 419 12.08 -1.76 -3.52
N GLY A 420 11.06 -2.60 -3.68
CA GLY A 420 9.97 -2.35 -4.64
C GLY A 420 9.13 -1.13 -4.28
N LEU A 421 8.80 -0.95 -2.99
CA LEU A 421 8.07 0.22 -2.51
C LEU A 421 8.83 1.52 -2.81
N SER A 422 10.16 1.51 -2.63
CA SER A 422 11.02 2.68 -2.85
C SER A 422 11.16 3.07 -4.34
N SER A 423 10.79 2.20 -5.28
CA SER A 423 10.76 2.56 -6.72
C SER A 423 9.72 3.62 -7.05
N MET A 424 8.74 3.82 -6.17
CA MET A 424 7.64 4.77 -6.33
C MET A 424 7.86 6.07 -5.56
N ILE A 425 9.07 6.34 -5.07
CA ILE A 425 9.40 7.67 -4.53
C ILE A 425 9.19 8.72 -5.64
N PRO A 426 8.63 9.90 -5.30
CA PRO A 426 8.45 11.00 -6.24
C PRO A 426 9.74 11.35 -7.02
N LYS A 427 9.62 11.47 -8.34
CA LYS A 427 10.72 11.71 -9.29
C LYS A 427 10.68 13.13 -9.84
N GLY A 428 11.85 13.69 -10.13
CA GLY A 428 12.02 15.02 -10.71
C GLY A 428 12.10 16.15 -9.69
N GLY A 429 12.06 15.85 -8.39
CA GLY A 429 12.32 16.83 -7.33
C GLY A 429 11.46 18.08 -7.43
N ASN A 430 12.06 19.22 -7.11
CA ASN A 430 11.35 20.51 -7.10
C ASN A 430 10.90 20.96 -8.51
N ARG A 431 11.48 20.42 -9.59
CA ARG A 431 11.10 20.74 -10.98
C ARG A 431 9.69 20.25 -11.34
N VAL A 432 9.29 19.13 -10.74
CA VAL A 432 7.98 18.49 -10.96
C VAL A 432 7.02 18.84 -9.82
N TRP A 433 7.49 18.71 -8.57
CA TRP A 433 6.60 18.72 -7.41
C TRP A 433 6.42 20.10 -6.78
N GLY A 434 7.18 21.10 -7.24
CA GLY A 434 7.12 22.48 -6.78
C GLY A 434 8.14 22.84 -5.71
N THR A 435 8.03 24.09 -5.24
CA THR A 435 8.80 24.70 -4.17
C THR A 435 7.86 25.10 -3.03
N VAL A 436 8.38 25.46 -1.85
CA VAL A 436 7.54 25.81 -0.68
C VAL A 436 6.45 26.84 -1.01
N SER A 437 6.71 27.75 -1.94
CA SER A 437 5.78 28.81 -2.35
C SER A 437 4.84 28.45 -3.50
N SER A 438 5.14 27.42 -4.30
CA SER A 438 4.33 27.12 -5.49
C SER A 438 4.56 25.72 -6.05
N ALA A 439 3.49 25.08 -6.53
CA ALA A 439 3.50 23.85 -7.31
C ALA A 439 2.68 23.96 -8.59
N PRO A 440 2.97 23.14 -9.62
CA PRO A 440 2.23 23.16 -10.89
C PRO A 440 0.73 22.92 -10.73
N ASP A 441 0.38 22.11 -9.74
CA ASP A 441 -0.96 21.68 -9.37
C ASP A 441 -1.50 22.41 -8.14
N ASP A 442 -1.07 23.66 -7.86
CA ASP A 442 -1.76 24.49 -6.87
C ASP A 442 -3.12 24.99 -7.39
N GLY A 443 -4.09 25.13 -6.47
CA GLY A 443 -5.45 25.61 -6.79
C GLY A 443 -6.40 24.53 -7.33
N THR A 444 -6.11 23.25 -7.07
CA THR A 444 -6.91 22.11 -7.57
C THR A 444 -8.05 21.71 -6.65
N HIS A 445 -8.04 22.20 -5.42
CA HIS A 445 -9.24 22.28 -4.62
C HIS A 445 -10.06 23.45 -5.16
N ASP A 446 -10.95 23.15 -6.11
CA ASP A 446 -11.91 24.14 -6.59
C ASP A 446 -12.81 24.53 -5.41
N GLU A 447 -12.51 25.67 -4.77
CA GLU A 447 -13.33 26.25 -3.70
C GLU A 447 -14.81 26.35 -4.12
N GLU A 448 -15.06 26.61 -5.41
CA GLU A 448 -16.40 26.60 -6.01
C GLU A 448 -17.09 25.25 -5.89
N GLU A 449 -16.41 24.12 -6.12
CA GLU A 449 -17.03 22.80 -6.05
C GLU A 449 -17.35 22.41 -4.61
N THR A 450 -16.50 22.78 -3.64
CA THR A 450 -16.73 22.57 -2.21
C THR A 450 -17.86 23.47 -1.70
N LEU A 451 -17.89 24.74 -2.10
CA LEU A 451 -18.98 25.68 -1.79
C LEU A 451 -20.31 25.26 -2.40
N VAL A 452 -20.30 24.75 -3.63
CA VAL A 452 -21.49 24.23 -4.32
C VAL A 452 -21.97 22.95 -3.64
N LYS A 453 -21.08 22.01 -3.30
CA LYS A 453 -21.41 20.79 -2.55
C LYS A 453 -21.96 21.10 -1.15
N GLU A 454 -21.39 22.05 -0.43
CA GLU A 454 -21.89 22.50 0.88
C GLU A 454 -23.27 23.17 0.79
N LYS A 455 -23.50 24.02 -0.21
CA LYS A 455 -24.79 24.71 -0.41
C LYS A 455 -25.89 23.76 -0.88
N ILE A 456 -25.56 22.80 -1.73
CA ILE A 456 -26.44 21.69 -2.12
C ILE A 456 -26.78 20.82 -0.89
N ALA A 457 -25.80 20.50 -0.05
CA ALA A 457 -26.03 19.74 1.18
C ALA A 457 -26.89 20.49 2.22
N LYS A 458 -26.94 21.83 2.15
CA LYS A 458 -27.73 22.69 3.05
C LYS A 458 -29.09 23.14 2.48
N ASN A 459 -29.47 22.70 1.27
CA ASN A 459 -30.72 23.10 0.58
C ASN A 459 -30.93 24.62 0.48
N GLU A 460 -29.86 25.39 0.26
CA GLU A 460 -29.95 26.84 0.03
C GLU A 460 -29.94 27.15 -1.48
N GLU A 461 -30.83 28.05 -1.93
CA GLU A 461 -30.88 28.48 -3.34
C GLU A 461 -29.59 29.22 -3.73
N THR A 462 -28.98 28.82 -4.85
CA THR A 462 -27.84 29.51 -5.46
C THR A 462 -28.29 30.83 -6.11
N PRO A 463 -27.78 32.01 -5.66
CA PRO A 463 -27.99 33.25 -6.39
C PRO A 463 -26.97 33.38 -7.53
N SER A 464 -27.41 34.04 -8.60
CA SER A 464 -26.63 34.41 -9.78
C SER A 464 -25.36 35.22 -9.44
N THR A 465 -24.27 34.83 -10.09
CA THR A 465 -23.08 35.63 -10.47
C THR A 465 -22.83 36.87 -9.63
N THR A 466 -22.01 36.75 -8.59
CA THR A 466 -21.37 37.90 -7.94
C THR A 466 -19.92 37.96 -8.39
N THR A 467 -19.54 39.14 -8.87
CA THR A 467 -18.27 39.50 -9.48
C THR A 467 -17.07 39.15 -8.60
N LYS A 468 -16.04 38.59 -9.26
CA LYS A 468 -14.65 38.59 -8.81
C LYS A 468 -14.26 40.00 -8.41
N ASP A 469 -13.90 40.18 -7.15
CA ASP A 469 -12.84 41.06 -6.64
C ASP A 469 -13.04 41.17 -5.12
N GLU A 470 -11.94 41.13 -4.37
CA GLU A 470 -11.86 41.30 -2.91
C GLU A 470 -12.14 40.04 -2.06
N LEU A 471 -11.16 39.13 -2.01
CA LEU A 471 -10.75 38.31 -0.83
C LEU A 471 -9.58 37.38 -1.24
N VAL A 472 -8.48 37.96 -1.75
CA VAL A 472 -7.21 37.24 -1.97
C VAL A 472 -6.18 37.94 -1.09
N ASP A 473 -6.01 37.48 0.14
CA ASP A 473 -4.90 37.91 1.02
C ASP A 473 -4.65 36.94 2.20
N GLN A 474 -4.90 35.65 1.99
CA GLN A 474 -4.20 34.58 2.72
C GLN A 474 -3.66 33.63 1.66
N GLU A 475 -2.34 33.55 1.52
CA GLU A 475 -1.67 32.61 0.62
C GLU A 475 -2.15 31.19 0.96
N SER A 476 -2.98 30.60 0.09
CA SER A 476 -3.35 29.19 0.23
C SER A 476 -2.06 28.35 0.28
N PRO A 477 -1.93 27.39 1.21
CA PRO A 477 -0.73 26.59 1.33
C PRO A 477 -0.47 25.83 0.03
N SER A 478 0.75 25.95 -0.47
CA SER A 478 1.18 25.28 -1.70
C SER A 478 1.41 23.79 -1.48
N PHE A 479 1.10 22.96 -2.48
CA PHE A 479 1.51 21.54 -2.53
C PHE A 479 3.02 21.35 -2.65
N GLY A 480 3.76 22.40 -2.99
CA GLY A 480 5.22 22.32 -3.13
C GLY A 480 5.94 22.24 -1.78
N ALA A 481 5.27 22.60 -0.67
CA ALA A 481 5.65 22.16 0.67
C ALA A 481 5.23 20.69 0.86
N MET A 482 6.06 19.75 0.37
CA MET A 482 5.81 18.31 0.45
C MET A 482 5.60 17.83 1.90
N LEU A 483 6.43 18.34 2.82
CA LEU A 483 6.28 18.15 4.27
C LEU A 483 6.15 19.53 4.93
N ALA A 484 4.92 19.92 5.28
CA ALA A 484 4.62 21.16 5.94
C ALA A 484 4.66 20.99 7.47
N PHE A 485 5.71 21.48 8.11
CA PHE A 485 5.85 21.45 9.57
C PHE A 485 5.11 22.61 10.28
N ALA A 486 4.57 22.36 11.47
CA ALA A 486 3.91 23.40 12.27
C ALA A 486 4.89 24.52 12.69
N GLU A 487 4.41 25.76 12.77
CA GLU A 487 5.26 26.95 13.05
C GLU A 487 6.04 26.84 14.38
N ASP A 488 5.53 26.06 15.34
CA ASP A 488 6.11 25.84 16.68
C ASP A 488 7.04 24.62 16.75
N SER A 489 7.26 23.89 15.65
CA SER A 489 7.97 22.61 15.64
C SER A 489 9.50 22.69 15.47
N ASP A 490 10.08 23.90 15.48
CA ASP A 490 11.50 24.21 15.17
C ASP A 490 11.98 23.71 13.78
N MET A 491 11.09 23.13 12.97
CA MET A 491 11.40 22.59 11.64
C MET A 491 10.75 23.45 10.55
N LYS A 492 11.50 23.65 9.48
CA LYS A 492 11.02 24.40 8.31
C LYS A 492 10.18 23.49 7.43
N HIS A 493 9.31 24.04 6.59
CA HIS A 493 8.67 23.27 5.53
C HIS A 493 9.74 22.71 4.57
N HIS A 494 9.56 21.47 4.12
CA HIS A 494 10.45 20.81 3.17
C HIS A 494 9.76 20.66 1.81
N THR A 495 10.47 21.06 0.75
CA THR A 495 10.19 20.69 -0.63
C THR A 495 10.45 19.20 -0.87
N MET A 496 10.22 18.70 -2.09
CA MET A 496 10.47 17.29 -2.39
C MET A 496 11.97 16.94 -2.25
N ASP A 497 12.86 17.81 -2.73
CA ASP A 497 14.31 17.59 -2.62
C ASP A 497 14.77 17.61 -1.15
N GLU A 498 14.32 18.60 -0.37
CA GLU A 498 14.65 18.71 1.06
C GLU A 498 14.01 17.57 1.89
N SER A 499 12.90 17.01 1.43
CA SER A 499 12.27 15.84 2.07
C SER A 499 13.07 14.57 1.84
N MET A 500 13.71 14.43 0.67
CA MET A 500 14.65 13.34 0.40
C MET A 500 15.92 13.46 1.24
N GLU A 501 16.43 14.68 1.43
CA GLU A 501 17.56 14.93 2.34
C GLU A 501 17.19 14.55 3.79
N LEU A 502 16.00 14.96 4.25
CA LEU A 502 15.47 14.59 5.55
C LEU A 502 15.36 13.07 5.69
N LEU A 503 14.75 12.39 4.72
CA LEU A 503 14.65 10.93 4.69
C LEU A 503 16.04 10.28 4.77
N SER A 504 17.00 10.79 4.00
CA SER A 504 18.36 10.25 3.99
C SER A 504 19.04 10.39 5.35
N SER A 505 18.81 11.49 6.06
CA SER A 505 19.35 11.70 7.41
C SER A 505 18.75 10.75 8.47
N LEU A 506 17.55 10.22 8.23
CA LEU A 506 16.76 9.47 9.21
C LEU A 506 16.73 7.95 8.96
N ALA A 507 16.71 7.52 7.70
CA ALA A 507 16.45 6.13 7.32
C ALA A 507 17.64 5.17 7.55
N GLY A 508 18.82 5.70 7.86
CA GLY A 508 20.04 4.92 8.10
C GLY A 508 20.81 4.57 6.82
N VAL A 509 22.04 4.07 7.01
CA VAL A 509 22.99 3.82 5.92
C VAL A 509 22.49 2.73 4.97
N ASP A 510 22.00 1.60 5.50
CA ASP A 510 21.53 0.49 4.67
C ASP A 510 20.42 0.89 3.70
N TYR A 511 19.44 1.69 4.16
CA TYR A 511 18.36 2.18 3.32
C TYR A 511 18.87 3.12 2.23
N ASN A 512 19.74 4.07 2.59
CA ASN A 512 20.35 5.00 1.64
C ASN A 512 21.16 4.26 0.57
N ASP A 513 21.95 3.28 0.98
CA ASP A 513 22.72 2.45 0.06
C ASP A 513 21.80 1.61 -0.83
N MET A 514 20.72 1.05 -0.28
CA MET A 514 19.74 0.31 -1.06
C MET A 514 19.09 1.22 -2.12
N LEU A 515 18.65 2.42 -1.73
CA LEU A 515 18.02 3.38 -2.64
C LEU A 515 18.99 3.80 -3.75
N ALA A 516 20.20 4.25 -3.39
CA ALA A 516 21.21 4.73 -4.33
C ALA A 516 21.71 3.66 -5.30
N ARG A 517 21.77 2.39 -4.87
CA ARG A 517 22.19 1.26 -5.71
C ARG A 517 21.13 0.82 -6.70
N ASN A 518 19.85 1.16 -6.48
CA ASN A 518 18.74 0.62 -7.27
C ASN A 518 17.96 1.66 -8.07
N TYR A 519 17.87 2.90 -7.58
CA TYR A 519 16.95 3.89 -8.15
C TYR A 519 17.55 5.28 -8.21
N THR A 520 17.08 6.04 -9.18
CA THR A 520 17.23 7.49 -9.23
C THR A 520 15.86 8.17 -9.09
N VAL A 521 15.88 9.39 -8.54
CA VAL A 521 14.67 10.23 -8.34
C VAL A 521 14.82 11.60 -9.01
N GLY A 522 15.87 11.78 -9.82
CA GLY A 522 16.18 13.02 -10.52
C GLY A 522 15.39 13.21 -11.81
N ALA A 523 15.87 14.15 -12.62
CA ALA A 523 15.37 14.41 -13.98
C ALA A 523 16.49 14.95 -14.87
N SER A 524 16.65 14.32 -16.04
CA SER A 524 17.55 14.76 -17.11
C SER A 524 16.80 15.74 -18.02
N VAL A 525 17.33 16.96 -18.17
CA VAL A 525 16.70 18.03 -18.98
C VAL A 525 17.47 18.32 -20.27
N THR A 526 18.66 17.75 -20.40
CA THR A 526 19.49 17.85 -21.61
C THR A 526 19.71 16.50 -22.28
N GLU A 527 19.97 16.51 -23.60
CA GLU A 527 20.29 15.28 -24.33
C GLU A 527 21.57 14.60 -23.82
N GLU A 528 22.55 15.38 -23.33
CA GLU A 528 23.79 14.85 -22.75
C GLU A 528 23.54 14.13 -21.42
N GLU A 529 22.76 14.74 -20.52
CA GLU A 529 22.35 14.09 -19.27
C GLU A 529 21.58 12.80 -19.55
N MET A 530 20.60 12.85 -20.45
CA MET A 530 19.79 11.69 -20.83
C MET A 530 20.66 10.57 -21.43
N ALA A 531 21.58 10.89 -22.35
CA ALA A 531 22.47 9.88 -22.96
C ALA A 531 23.39 9.20 -21.94
N ARG A 532 23.71 9.89 -20.82
CA ARG A 532 24.47 9.33 -19.70
C ARG A 532 23.57 8.48 -18.81
N THR A 533 22.42 9.02 -18.39
CA THR A 533 21.53 8.34 -17.43
C THR A 533 20.86 7.13 -18.03
N ASP A 534 20.48 7.14 -19.31
CA ASP A 534 19.76 6.04 -19.99
C ASP A 534 20.53 4.71 -19.98
N LYS A 535 21.86 4.76 -19.84
CA LYS A 535 22.74 3.57 -19.77
C LYS A 535 22.87 2.98 -18.37
N LEU A 536 22.41 3.68 -17.34
CA LEU A 536 22.56 3.28 -15.95
C LEU A 536 21.37 2.42 -15.51
N PRO A 537 21.58 1.18 -15.02
CA PRO A 537 20.50 0.34 -14.54
C PRO A 537 19.62 0.98 -13.45
N THR A 538 20.19 1.90 -12.67
CA THR A 538 19.48 2.63 -11.61
C THR A 538 18.44 3.64 -12.12
N SER A 539 18.54 4.08 -13.37
CA SER A 539 17.62 5.05 -13.96
C SER A 539 16.49 4.40 -14.76
N TRP A 540 16.58 3.10 -15.05
CA TRP A 540 15.68 2.43 -16.00
C TRP A 540 14.21 2.41 -15.59
N SER A 541 13.90 2.64 -14.31
CA SER A 541 12.53 2.84 -13.82
C SER A 541 12.09 4.30 -13.75
N ASN A 542 12.99 5.25 -14.01
CA ASN A 542 12.73 6.68 -13.99
C ASN A 542 12.48 7.18 -15.43
N PRO A 543 11.22 7.48 -15.82
CA PRO A 543 10.92 7.95 -17.16
C PRO A 543 11.43 9.38 -17.46
N LEU A 544 12.00 10.08 -16.46
CA LEU A 544 12.69 11.36 -16.63
C LEU A 544 14.20 11.21 -16.84
N GLU A 545 14.76 10.00 -16.76
CA GLU A 545 16.20 9.75 -16.90
C GLU A 545 16.53 8.53 -17.78
N ALA A 546 15.50 7.84 -18.28
CA ALA A 546 15.61 6.81 -19.31
C ALA A 546 14.57 7.06 -20.40
N THR A 547 14.93 6.78 -21.64
CA THR A 547 14.08 7.03 -22.81
C THR A 547 13.14 5.86 -23.07
N LEU A 548 12.04 6.11 -23.79
CA LEU A 548 11.28 5.03 -24.41
C LEU A 548 12.16 4.19 -25.36
N PRO A 549 11.86 2.90 -25.51
CA PRO A 549 12.63 1.98 -26.34
C PRO A 549 12.52 2.32 -27.82
N ASN A 550 13.39 1.74 -28.63
CA ASN A 550 13.33 1.88 -30.09
C ASN A 550 12.20 1.03 -30.67
N ALA A 551 10.98 1.59 -30.63
CA ALA A 551 9.76 0.95 -31.12
C ALA A 551 8.79 1.99 -31.73
N PRO A 552 9.08 2.55 -32.90
CA PRO A 552 8.26 3.60 -33.52
C PRO A 552 6.82 3.14 -33.83
N ASP A 553 6.64 1.86 -34.14
CA ASP A 553 5.34 1.26 -34.47
C ASP A 553 4.54 0.86 -33.22
N MET A 554 5.13 0.91 -32.02
CA MET A 554 4.47 0.59 -30.76
C MET A 554 3.52 1.74 -30.34
N LYS A 555 2.33 1.36 -29.86
CA LYS A 555 1.39 2.29 -29.22
C LYS A 555 1.47 2.18 -27.70
N ILE A 556 1.39 3.30 -27.02
CA ILE A 556 1.25 3.39 -25.57
C ILE A 556 -0.11 3.99 -25.25
N TYR A 557 -0.96 3.22 -24.58
CA TYR A 557 -2.24 3.68 -24.06
C TYR A 557 -2.10 3.96 -22.57
N CYS A 558 -2.24 5.23 -22.19
CA CYS A 558 -2.30 5.62 -20.79
C CYS A 558 -3.76 5.71 -20.35
N LEU A 559 -4.19 4.78 -19.51
CA LEU A 559 -5.55 4.67 -19.00
C LEU A 559 -5.54 4.97 -17.50
N TYR A 560 -6.05 6.12 -17.06
CA TYR A 560 -6.01 6.47 -15.64
C TYR A 560 -7.24 7.23 -15.16
N GLY A 561 -7.50 7.12 -13.85
CA GLY A 561 -8.61 7.79 -13.19
C GLY A 561 -8.30 9.24 -12.87
N VAL A 562 -9.34 10.08 -12.88
CA VAL A 562 -9.28 11.50 -12.51
C VAL A 562 -10.52 11.90 -11.70
N GLY A 563 -10.44 13.02 -10.99
CA GLY A 563 -11.55 13.57 -10.19
C GLY A 563 -11.74 12.89 -8.84
N LYS A 564 -10.75 12.11 -8.37
CA LYS A 564 -10.76 11.54 -7.02
C LYS A 564 -9.72 12.24 -6.15
N SER A 565 -10.16 12.67 -4.97
CA SER A 565 -9.29 13.26 -3.94
C SER A 565 -8.16 12.31 -3.59
N THR A 566 -6.92 12.79 -3.69
CA THR A 566 -5.69 11.96 -3.66
C THR A 566 -4.59 12.61 -2.84
N GLU A 567 -3.88 11.85 -1.99
CA GLU A 567 -2.78 12.39 -1.17
C GLU A 567 -1.70 13.09 -2.01
N ARG A 568 -1.40 14.36 -1.73
CA ARG A 568 -0.45 15.17 -2.51
C ARG A 568 0.70 15.78 -1.69
N SER A 569 0.44 16.20 -0.45
CA SER A 569 1.46 16.61 0.52
C SER A 569 0.95 16.43 1.95
N TYR A 570 1.81 16.65 2.95
CA TYR A 570 1.51 16.28 4.34
C TYR A 570 1.86 17.39 5.32
N SER A 571 0.99 17.64 6.30
CA SER A 571 1.29 18.40 7.50
C SER A 571 1.93 17.49 8.54
N TYR A 572 3.14 17.82 8.98
CA TYR A 572 3.89 17.04 9.96
C TYR A 572 4.10 17.82 11.25
N ASN A 573 4.25 17.09 12.35
CA ASN A 573 4.64 17.62 13.65
C ASN A 573 5.77 16.77 14.25
N ARG A 574 6.46 17.32 15.24
CA ARG A 574 7.54 16.69 15.98
C ARG A 574 7.09 16.36 17.40
N MET A 575 7.26 15.11 17.80
CA MET A 575 7.04 14.68 19.17
C MET A 575 8.15 15.25 20.06
N SER A 576 7.79 16.01 21.09
CA SER A 576 8.77 16.56 22.03
C SER A 576 9.54 15.43 22.70
N ASP A 577 10.85 15.61 22.91
CA ASP A 577 11.74 14.61 23.56
C ASP A 577 11.31 14.28 25.01
N LEU A 578 10.39 15.06 25.58
CA LEU A 578 9.81 14.92 26.91
C LEU A 578 8.49 14.13 26.94
N THR A 579 7.93 13.78 25.79
CA THR A 579 6.66 13.02 25.73
C THR A 579 6.92 11.60 26.21
N PRO A 580 6.21 11.09 27.24
CA PRO A 580 6.43 9.74 27.72
C PRO A 580 6.26 8.74 26.56
N GLN A 581 7.23 7.83 26.40
CA GLN A 581 7.24 6.73 25.41
C GLN A 581 6.12 5.69 25.62
N ILE A 582 5.04 6.08 26.29
CA ILE A 582 3.92 5.23 26.74
C ILE A 582 3.08 4.73 25.55
N LEU A 583 3.10 5.42 24.40
CA LEU A 583 2.43 4.97 23.18
C LEU A 583 3.26 4.00 22.31
N ASP A 584 4.53 3.77 22.65
CA ASP A 584 5.51 3.04 21.83
C ASP A 584 6.23 1.92 22.63
N GLN A 585 5.60 1.38 23.68
CA GLN A 585 6.21 0.35 24.52
C GLN A 585 6.40 -0.98 23.75
N ARG A 586 7.68 -1.29 23.49
CA ARG A 586 8.20 -2.55 22.93
C ARG A 586 7.86 -3.76 23.82
N PRO A 587 7.60 -4.93 23.21
CA PRO A 587 8.12 -6.19 23.74
C PRO A 587 9.04 -6.83 22.69
N GLY A 588 10.36 -6.82 22.93
CA GLY A 588 11.33 -7.61 22.15
C GLY A 588 12.62 -6.86 21.80
N ASN A 589 13.75 -7.52 22.06
CA ASN A 589 15.08 -7.08 21.65
C ASN A 589 15.21 -7.10 20.13
N VAL A 590 15.02 -5.96 19.47
CA VAL A 590 15.61 -5.68 18.16
C VAL A 590 16.66 -4.61 18.43
N SER A 591 17.93 -4.96 18.22
CA SER A 591 19.04 -4.01 18.31
C SER A 591 18.84 -2.90 17.28
N ASP A 592 18.90 -1.65 17.75
CA ASP A 592 18.90 -0.45 16.92
C ASP A 592 20.19 -0.40 16.09
N GLU A 593 20.19 -1.03 14.91
CA GLU A 593 21.25 -0.87 13.89
C GLU A 593 20.88 0.20 12.83
N THR A 594 19.61 0.61 12.75
CA THR A 594 19.08 1.46 11.68
C THR A 594 18.66 2.85 12.17
N GLY A 595 19.61 3.79 12.22
CA GLY A 595 19.36 5.24 12.20
C GLY A 595 18.70 5.86 13.44
N LYS A 596 18.95 7.16 13.69
CA LYS A 596 18.23 7.92 14.71
C LYS A 596 16.76 8.03 14.28
N ILE A 597 15.84 7.54 15.11
CA ILE A 597 14.41 7.53 14.80
C ILE A 597 13.92 8.98 14.66
N PRO A 598 13.25 9.33 13.55
CA PRO A 598 12.56 10.61 13.48
C PRO A 598 11.38 10.60 14.44
N ASN A 599 11.42 11.49 15.44
CA ASN A 599 10.29 11.84 16.27
C ASN A 599 9.28 12.71 15.48
N ILE A 600 8.98 12.37 14.22
CA ILE A 600 8.10 13.14 13.35
C ILE A 600 6.91 12.28 12.91
N TYR A 601 5.75 12.90 12.74
CA TYR A 601 4.53 12.23 12.34
C TYR A 601 3.57 13.16 11.63
N ILE A 602 2.66 12.60 10.81
CA ILE A 602 1.58 13.35 10.18
C ILE A 602 0.66 13.92 11.27
N ASP A 603 0.53 15.25 11.32
CA ASP A 603 -0.31 15.92 12.30
C ASP A 603 -1.78 15.75 11.95
N THR A 604 -2.39 14.72 12.54
CA THR A 604 -3.79 14.41 12.31
C THR A 604 -4.77 15.45 12.85
N THR A 605 -4.29 16.43 13.63
CA THR A 605 -5.11 17.51 14.18
C THR A 605 -5.32 18.64 13.18
N VAL A 606 -4.48 18.75 12.15
CA VAL A 606 -4.62 19.73 11.08
C VAL A 606 -5.74 19.27 10.15
N HIS A 607 -6.79 20.07 10.04
CA HIS A 607 -7.92 19.79 9.15
C HIS A 607 -8.52 21.08 8.64
N ASP A 608 -8.62 21.19 7.32
CA ASP A 608 -9.20 22.34 6.65
C ASP A 608 -9.87 21.88 5.36
N ASP A 609 -11.20 21.78 5.36
CA ASP A 609 -11.97 21.35 4.19
C ASP A 609 -11.87 22.33 3.02
N LYS A 610 -11.62 23.63 3.27
CA LYS A 610 -11.50 24.64 2.20
C LYS A 610 -10.20 24.48 1.45
N LEU A 611 -9.14 24.17 2.19
CA LEU A 611 -7.82 23.88 1.64
C LEU A 611 -7.69 22.39 1.26
N GLY A 612 -8.73 21.58 1.48
CA GLY A 612 -8.70 20.15 1.18
C GLY A 612 -7.69 19.34 2.00
N ILE A 613 -7.41 19.80 3.21
CA ILE A 613 -6.55 19.13 4.17
C ILE A 613 -7.42 18.24 5.06
N SER A 614 -7.30 16.93 4.88
CA SER A 614 -7.97 15.95 5.74
C SER A 614 -6.96 15.32 6.68
N TYR A 615 -7.05 15.69 7.96
CA TYR A 615 -6.21 15.14 9.02
C TYR A 615 -4.70 15.13 8.72
N GLY A 616 -4.17 16.29 8.34
CA GLY A 616 -2.75 16.48 8.02
C GLY A 616 -2.35 15.95 6.66
N ILE A 617 -3.30 15.53 5.82
CA ILE A 617 -3.03 15.16 4.43
C ILE A 617 -3.68 16.21 3.53
N HIS A 618 -2.85 16.93 2.79
CA HIS A 618 -3.31 17.83 1.75
C HIS A 618 -3.59 17.01 0.49
N GLN A 619 -4.85 17.01 0.06
CA GLN A 619 -5.29 16.20 -1.07
C GLN A 619 -5.21 17.02 -2.37
N GLY A 620 -5.11 16.34 -3.51
CA GLY A 620 -5.14 16.93 -4.84
C GLY A 620 -5.97 16.06 -5.77
N ASP A 621 -5.96 16.38 -7.06
CA ASP A 621 -6.62 15.54 -8.07
C ASP A 621 -5.80 14.28 -8.41
N GLY A 622 -6.48 13.19 -8.72
CA GLY A 622 -5.89 11.90 -9.05
C GLY A 622 -6.92 10.76 -9.04
N ASP A 623 -6.43 9.55 -8.74
CA ASP A 623 -7.22 8.32 -8.70
C ASP A 623 -7.44 7.76 -7.28
N GLY A 624 -7.19 8.57 -6.24
CA GLY A 624 -7.26 8.19 -4.82
C GLY A 624 -5.94 7.64 -4.25
N THR A 625 -4.94 7.34 -5.09
CA THR A 625 -3.60 6.94 -4.62
C THR A 625 -2.48 7.63 -5.36
N VAL A 626 -2.61 7.79 -6.68
CA VAL A 626 -1.61 8.40 -7.56
C VAL A 626 -2.08 9.79 -7.94
N PRO A 627 -1.34 10.85 -7.58
CA PRO A 627 -1.68 12.20 -8.02
C PRO A 627 -1.69 12.33 -9.54
N LEU A 628 -2.55 13.20 -10.05
CA LEU A 628 -2.73 13.44 -11.48
C LEU A 628 -1.41 13.78 -12.19
N LEU A 629 -0.55 14.59 -11.57
CA LEU A 629 0.79 14.88 -12.08
C LEU A 629 1.60 13.61 -12.37
N SER A 630 1.53 12.61 -11.48
CA SER A 630 2.33 11.39 -11.62
C SER A 630 1.81 10.42 -12.67
N THR A 631 0.49 10.22 -12.72
CA THR A 631 -0.13 9.30 -13.70
C THR A 631 -0.24 9.92 -15.09
N GLY A 632 -0.38 11.26 -15.18
CA GLY A 632 -0.70 11.97 -16.41
C GLY A 632 0.49 12.64 -17.12
N TYR A 633 1.49 13.19 -16.40
CA TYR A 633 2.50 14.07 -17.00
C TYR A 633 3.27 13.41 -18.15
N MET A 634 3.80 12.20 -17.92
CA MET A 634 4.56 11.50 -18.97
C MET A 634 3.71 11.16 -20.19
N CYS A 635 2.42 10.91 -20.00
CA CYS A 635 1.52 10.55 -21.09
C CYS A 635 1.09 11.76 -21.93
N VAL A 636 0.86 12.90 -21.28
CA VAL A 636 0.31 14.11 -21.92
C VAL A 636 1.40 15.01 -22.49
N ASP A 637 2.55 15.14 -21.81
CA ASP A 637 3.64 16.04 -22.22
C ASP A 637 4.99 15.32 -22.32
N GLY A 638 5.44 14.63 -21.26
CA GLY A 638 6.79 14.05 -21.18
C GLY A 638 7.16 13.18 -22.40
N TRP A 639 6.43 12.11 -22.67
CA TRP A 639 6.66 11.23 -23.83
C TRP A 639 6.21 11.82 -25.18
N LYS A 640 5.67 13.04 -25.21
CA LYS A 640 5.50 13.80 -26.47
C LYS A 640 6.79 14.56 -26.83
N LYS A 641 7.67 14.81 -25.86
CA LYS A 641 9.00 15.43 -26.09
C LYS A 641 10.00 14.40 -26.63
N LYS A 642 10.80 14.82 -27.61
CA LYS A 642 11.85 13.98 -28.24
C LYS A 642 12.90 13.48 -27.25
N LEU A 643 13.17 14.26 -26.19
CA LEU A 643 14.13 13.91 -25.15
C LEU A 643 13.79 12.56 -24.47
N TYR A 644 12.51 12.34 -24.16
CA TYR A 644 12.04 11.13 -23.48
C TYR A 644 11.49 10.08 -24.45
N ASN A 645 11.10 10.47 -25.66
CA ASN A 645 10.59 9.61 -26.74
C ASN A 645 11.34 9.84 -28.06
N PRO A 646 12.61 9.43 -28.17
CA PRO A 646 13.45 9.76 -29.32
C PRO A 646 12.99 9.09 -30.64
N TYR A 647 12.28 7.96 -30.54
CA TYR A 647 11.82 7.18 -31.69
C TYR A 647 10.35 7.45 -32.07
N GLY A 648 9.64 8.29 -31.32
CA GLY A 648 8.31 8.76 -31.68
C GLY A 648 7.20 7.72 -31.54
N SER A 649 7.28 6.80 -30.56
CA SER A 649 6.18 5.87 -30.26
C SER A 649 4.89 6.64 -30.00
N LYS A 650 3.75 6.14 -30.50
CA LYS A 650 2.47 6.85 -30.41
C LYS A 650 1.90 6.76 -29.00
N ILE A 651 1.67 7.90 -28.36
CA ILE A 651 1.07 7.98 -27.01
C ILE A 651 -0.38 8.43 -27.12
N ILE A 652 -1.30 7.64 -26.57
CA ILE A 652 -2.73 7.96 -26.47
C ILE A 652 -3.13 8.00 -25.00
N THR A 653 -3.58 9.16 -24.52
CA THR A 653 -4.07 9.34 -23.16
C THR A 653 -5.57 9.23 -23.11
N ARG A 654 -6.10 8.42 -22.19
CA ARG A 654 -7.52 8.30 -21.93
C ARG A 654 -7.80 8.38 -20.44
N GLU A 655 -8.46 9.46 -20.05
CA GLU A 655 -8.87 9.70 -18.67
C GLU A 655 -10.24 9.09 -18.38
N PHE A 656 -10.46 8.69 -17.14
CA PHE A 656 -11.72 8.12 -16.67
C PHE A 656 -12.16 8.87 -15.42
N THR A 657 -13.23 9.66 -15.52
CA THR A 657 -13.75 10.40 -14.38
C THR A 657 -14.30 9.45 -13.33
N HIS A 658 -13.84 9.58 -12.10
CA HIS A 658 -14.30 8.75 -10.98
C HIS A 658 -15.78 8.99 -10.69
N GLN A 659 -16.57 7.92 -10.68
CA GLN A 659 -17.97 7.95 -10.26
C GLN A 659 -18.21 6.80 -9.29
N SER A 660 -18.44 7.13 -8.02
CA SER A 660 -18.84 6.15 -7.00
C SER A 660 -20.29 5.72 -7.18
N SER A 661 -20.54 4.41 -7.07
CA SER A 661 -21.88 3.88 -6.97
C SER A 661 -22.55 4.37 -5.68
N PRO A 662 -23.81 4.83 -5.73
CA PRO A 662 -24.57 5.16 -4.54
C PRO A 662 -25.03 3.91 -3.76
N SER A 663 -24.84 2.72 -4.35
CA SER A 663 -25.26 1.46 -3.78
C SER A 663 -24.30 1.00 -2.66
N PRO A 664 -24.77 0.81 -1.42
CA PRO A 664 -23.92 0.36 -0.33
C PRO A 664 -23.45 -1.10 -0.46
N VAL A 665 -24.01 -1.87 -1.40
CA VAL A 665 -23.52 -3.22 -1.76
C VAL A 665 -22.33 -3.18 -2.72
N ASP A 666 -22.11 -2.07 -3.44
CA ASP A 666 -20.98 -1.89 -4.33
C ASP A 666 -19.76 -1.38 -3.55
N ILE A 667 -19.18 -2.26 -2.73
CA ILE A 667 -17.98 -1.98 -1.91
C ILE A 667 -16.74 -1.53 -2.72
N ARG A 668 -16.80 -1.64 -4.05
CA ARG A 668 -15.75 -1.27 -5.01
C ARG A 668 -16.16 -0.13 -5.93
N GLY A 669 -17.10 0.71 -5.51
CA GLY A 669 -17.50 1.92 -6.23
C GLY A 669 -18.28 1.69 -7.55
N GLY A 670 -18.53 0.45 -7.96
CA GLY A 670 -19.35 0.11 -9.14
C GLY A 670 -18.66 0.29 -10.49
N LYS A 671 -19.39 0.06 -11.60
CA LYS A 671 -18.82 -0.10 -12.97
C LYS A 671 -18.11 1.13 -13.55
N ARG A 672 -18.27 2.31 -12.95
CA ARG A 672 -17.69 3.59 -13.39
C ARG A 672 -16.69 4.21 -12.40
N THR A 673 -16.38 3.49 -11.33
CA THR A 673 -15.28 3.85 -10.45
C THR A 673 -13.99 3.99 -11.25
N ALA A 674 -13.24 5.04 -10.96
CA ALA A 674 -11.87 5.22 -11.44
C ALA A 674 -10.90 5.35 -10.25
N ASP A 675 -11.26 4.75 -9.12
CA ASP A 675 -10.32 4.57 -8.01
C ASP A 675 -9.15 3.67 -8.44
N HIS A 676 -7.97 3.87 -7.86
CA HIS A 676 -6.71 3.31 -8.31
C HIS A 676 -6.71 1.80 -8.59
N VAL A 677 -7.32 0.99 -7.72
CA VAL A 677 -7.46 -0.47 -7.95
C VAL A 677 -8.76 -0.79 -8.66
N ASP A 678 -9.84 -0.07 -8.34
CA ASP A 678 -11.16 -0.37 -8.90
C ASP A 678 -11.25 -0.06 -10.40
N ILE A 679 -10.34 0.75 -10.95
CA ILE A 679 -10.21 1.01 -12.39
C ILE A 679 -10.07 -0.27 -13.21
N LEU A 680 -9.53 -1.35 -12.63
CA LEU A 680 -9.46 -2.68 -13.29
C LEU A 680 -10.84 -3.33 -13.48
N GLY A 681 -11.85 -2.92 -12.71
CA GLY A 681 -13.25 -3.29 -12.88
C GLY A 681 -14.08 -2.26 -13.65
N ASN A 682 -13.46 -1.16 -14.12
CA ASN A 682 -14.16 -0.13 -14.86
C ASN A 682 -14.60 -0.64 -16.24
N PHE A 683 -15.87 -0.42 -16.57
CA PHE A 683 -16.49 -0.92 -17.79
C PHE A 683 -15.83 -0.35 -19.05
N GLN A 684 -15.53 0.95 -19.07
CA GLN A 684 -14.96 1.60 -20.25
C GLN A 684 -13.48 1.24 -20.42
N VAL A 685 -12.71 1.14 -19.33
CA VAL A 685 -11.32 0.65 -19.37
C VAL A 685 -11.28 -0.76 -19.95
N THR A 686 -12.18 -1.63 -19.49
CA THR A 686 -12.30 -3.00 -20.00
C THR A 686 -12.66 -3.01 -21.48
N LYS A 687 -13.63 -2.19 -21.91
CA LYS A 687 -14.00 -2.05 -23.32
C LYS A 687 -12.82 -1.60 -24.20
N ASP A 688 -12.07 -0.60 -23.73
CA ASP A 688 -10.90 -0.07 -24.43
C ASP A 688 -9.80 -1.15 -24.53
N LEU A 689 -9.51 -1.86 -23.44
CA LEU A 689 -8.56 -2.98 -23.46
C LEU A 689 -8.98 -4.09 -24.44
N LEU A 690 -10.25 -4.49 -24.42
CA LEU A 690 -10.77 -5.53 -25.32
C LEU A 690 -10.67 -5.12 -26.79
N ALA A 691 -10.84 -3.83 -27.11
CA ALA A 691 -10.62 -3.31 -28.47
C ALA A 691 -9.14 -3.38 -28.87
N ILE A 692 -8.22 -3.04 -27.97
CA ILE A 692 -6.77 -3.12 -28.21
C ILE A 692 -6.35 -4.57 -28.51
N VAL A 693 -6.70 -5.52 -27.65
CA VAL A 693 -6.26 -6.91 -27.77
C VAL A 693 -6.94 -7.65 -28.94
N ALA A 694 -8.10 -7.17 -29.40
CA ALA A 694 -8.77 -7.66 -30.61
C ALA A 694 -8.25 -7.00 -31.90
N GLY A 695 -7.31 -6.04 -31.81
CA GLY A 695 -6.78 -5.28 -32.94
C GLY A 695 -7.82 -4.39 -33.63
N ARG A 696 -8.73 -3.83 -32.85
CA ARG A 696 -9.80 -2.91 -33.27
C ARG A 696 -9.62 -1.52 -32.68
N ASP A 697 -8.38 -1.15 -32.39
CA ASP A 697 -7.96 0.11 -31.76
C ASP A 697 -7.85 1.29 -32.74
N GLY A 698 -8.37 1.13 -33.97
CA GLY A 698 -8.36 2.15 -35.03
C GLY A 698 -9.46 3.20 -34.89
N ASP A 699 -10.72 2.78 -34.82
CA ASP A 699 -11.89 3.67 -34.72
C ASP A 699 -12.42 3.68 -33.28
N GLY A 700 -12.27 4.81 -32.57
CA GLY A 700 -12.92 5.04 -31.26
C GLY A 700 -12.02 5.03 -30.01
N LEU A 701 -10.72 4.76 -30.14
CA LEU A 701 -9.74 4.91 -29.05
C LEU A 701 -8.84 6.14 -29.24
N GLU A 702 -9.48 7.30 -29.38
CA GLU A 702 -8.80 8.60 -29.49
C GLU A 702 -8.40 9.14 -28.11
N GLU A 703 -7.59 10.19 -28.11
CA GLU A 703 -7.17 10.87 -26.89
C GLU A 703 -8.38 11.54 -26.22
N GLN A 704 -8.59 11.28 -24.92
CA GLN A 704 -9.61 11.93 -24.10
C GLN A 704 -8.97 12.45 -22.80
N ILE A 705 -9.09 13.75 -22.57
CA ILE A 705 -8.54 14.44 -21.40
C ILE A 705 -9.63 15.37 -20.87
N PHE A 706 -10.01 15.19 -19.61
CA PHE A 706 -11.02 15.96 -18.89
C PHE A 706 -10.40 16.83 -17.80
N SER A 707 -9.27 16.40 -17.25
CA SER A 707 -8.56 17.07 -16.16
C SER A 707 -7.75 18.27 -16.63
N LYS A 708 -7.28 19.08 -15.67
CA LYS A 708 -6.39 20.22 -15.93
C LYS A 708 -4.93 19.80 -16.13
N ILE A 709 -4.62 18.52 -16.40
CA ILE A 709 -3.25 18.01 -16.56
C ILE A 709 -2.43 18.75 -17.63
N ARG A 710 -3.07 19.23 -18.71
CA ARG A 710 -2.40 20.05 -19.73
C ARG A 710 -1.93 21.40 -19.17
N GLU A 711 -2.67 21.98 -18.24
CA GLU A 711 -2.30 23.21 -17.55
C GLU A 711 -1.18 22.96 -16.55
N TYR A 712 -1.24 21.86 -15.79
CA TYR A 712 -0.20 21.53 -14.81
C TYR A 712 1.12 21.19 -15.50
N SER A 713 1.08 20.37 -16.56
CA SER A 713 2.27 19.99 -17.32
C SER A 713 2.99 21.19 -17.94
N ALA A 714 2.27 22.23 -18.39
CA ALA A 714 2.86 23.46 -18.91
C ALA A 714 3.65 24.26 -17.86
N LYS A 715 3.37 24.07 -16.56
CA LYS A 715 4.08 24.72 -15.44
C LYS A 715 5.26 23.89 -14.91
N VAL A 716 5.38 22.63 -15.32
CA VAL A 716 6.51 21.76 -14.94
C VAL A 716 7.78 22.18 -15.67
N ASN A 717 8.89 22.30 -14.94
CA ASN A 717 10.16 22.81 -15.47
C ASN A 717 11.09 21.67 -15.93
N LEU A 718 10.80 21.07 -17.10
CA LEU A 718 11.51 19.89 -17.65
C LEU A 718 11.80 19.95 -19.15
#